data_AF-A0A2P4PCW4-F1
#
_entry.id   AF-A0A2P4PCW4-F1
#
_cell.length_a   1.000
_cell.length_b   1.000
_cell.length_c   1.000
_cell.angle_alpha   90.00
_cell.angle_beta   90.00
_cell.angle_gamma   90.00
#
_symmetry.space_group_name_H-M   'P 1'
#
loop_
_entity.id
_entity.type
_entity.pdbx_description
1 polymer ?
#
loop_
_entity_poly.entity_id
_entity_poly.type
_entity_poly.pdbx_seq_one_letter_code
_entity_poly.pdbx_strand_id
1 'polypeptide(L)'
;MSNSKQQKPFEKENYPISSEIIYYGDRKFTYVVIQEGTYPPTVNHTEAPNYFPIPDNYIIKTTWGRASRSRTIQCSIYYAEEKPHYLICFGDNLQYQVVSAQSPFDASVELHKIITPDKKTAVSGVYLFGLQLKCIDRYRKGRPRELKLHEELSKTTQIKRAKGLAKKEQIHFENSIKNFYNPKDRVVLRTLDFTIENKEYHVTFEDDDSVKKKQKLQSMAYVQDIENIPRNAYRHLAAVESTLPREYAISQTRQEINACMGELIPINFIDLNSTIVQEGPLEEPDITDPLIIEQVVSATGKGAYRSVKKILEYIIPSYIKKGVLDPAIPTIHLRISGDGRNVGRKVKHVMITVALLDDSMNLFKPDCHYTTVLFPGTENYPTLTVAVNALIQELQELSNNGMIINNILWNFELFFSSDWKFLAICLGFNAANSNYFCPWCEITKNQRGNGQVDWVISKSMSILNENPIAYPGHKLPPLFNMISLKNHVPDKLHIMLRITDRLWELVLQEIKNEGLFNDISRNIIIKEMEKLKIRFEFWKIRGTENWDYTSLMGDDKLRVLQNFNLAKLFDPERAALIKSLWNGFAELYDLLGEIKTDPQYFRLKAKVWYELFLKKTVIDPETNNILEQGLYRSSDVTPYIYV
;
A
#
# COMPACT_ATOMS: atom_id res chain seq x y z
N MET A 1 -47.02 -62.63 -20.22
CA MET A 1 -48.11 -61.89 -19.54
C MET A 1 -47.84 -60.40 -19.70
N SER A 2 -48.79 -59.70 -20.30
CA SER A 2 -48.71 -58.31 -20.76
C SER A 2 -48.54 -57.31 -19.62
N ASN A 3 -47.46 -56.52 -19.66
CA ASN A 3 -47.28 -55.32 -18.83
C ASN A 3 -48.32 -54.26 -19.21
N SER A 4 -49.36 -54.08 -18.38
CA SER A 4 -50.23 -52.91 -18.48
C SER A 4 -49.45 -51.66 -18.07
N LYS A 5 -49.03 -50.85 -19.05
CA LYS A 5 -48.56 -49.47 -18.80
C LYS A 5 -49.70 -48.70 -18.11
N GLN A 6 -49.58 -48.44 -16.81
CA GLN A 6 -50.42 -47.43 -16.15
C GLN A 6 -50.12 -46.07 -16.79
N GLN A 7 -51.09 -45.54 -17.52
CA GLN A 7 -51.00 -44.24 -18.16
C GLN A 7 -50.93 -43.16 -17.07
N LYS A 8 -49.92 -42.27 -17.12
CA LYS A 8 -49.84 -41.13 -16.19
C LYS A 8 -51.10 -40.26 -16.32
N PRO A 9 -51.62 -39.68 -15.21
CA PRO A 9 -52.77 -38.81 -15.30
C PRO A 9 -52.51 -37.61 -16.22
N PHE A 10 -53.47 -37.26 -17.08
CA PHE A 10 -53.34 -36.12 -17.99
C PHE A 10 -54.69 -35.43 -18.26
N GLU A 11 -54.61 -34.14 -18.62
CA GLU A 11 -55.73 -33.28 -18.98
C GLU A 11 -55.86 -33.22 -20.51
N LYS A 12 -57.05 -33.49 -21.04
CA LYS A 12 -57.44 -33.13 -22.41
C LYS A 12 -58.26 -31.85 -22.33
N GLU A 13 -57.63 -30.75 -22.71
CA GLU A 13 -58.13 -29.40 -22.51
C GLU A 13 -57.83 -28.51 -23.73
N ASN A 14 -58.64 -27.47 -23.92
CA ASN A 14 -58.38 -26.36 -24.84
C ASN A 14 -58.73 -25.04 -24.12
N TYR A 15 -58.37 -24.94 -22.85
CA TYR A 15 -58.78 -23.88 -21.95
C TYR A 15 -57.89 -22.64 -22.17
N PRO A 16 -58.42 -21.40 -22.19
CA PRO A 16 -59.80 -20.99 -21.90
C PRO A 16 -60.74 -20.96 -23.13
N ILE A 17 -60.32 -21.43 -24.30
CA ILE A 17 -61.13 -21.41 -25.53
C ILE A 17 -62.40 -22.28 -25.40
N SER A 18 -62.29 -23.41 -24.69
CA SER A 18 -63.43 -24.22 -24.26
C SER A 18 -63.45 -24.32 -22.73
N SER A 19 -64.65 -24.24 -22.15
CA SER A 19 -64.87 -24.43 -20.71
C SER A 19 -64.92 -25.89 -20.30
N GLU A 20 -64.96 -26.84 -21.25
CA GLU A 20 -64.95 -28.27 -20.97
C GLU A 20 -63.52 -28.81 -20.83
N ILE A 21 -63.26 -29.52 -19.73
CA ILE A 21 -61.98 -30.16 -19.43
C ILE A 21 -62.22 -31.62 -19.10
N ILE A 22 -61.52 -32.53 -19.79
CA ILE A 22 -61.58 -33.96 -19.50
C ILE A 22 -60.28 -34.38 -18.81
N TYR A 23 -60.40 -34.89 -17.59
CA TYR A 23 -59.26 -35.40 -16.83
C TYR A 23 -59.25 -36.92 -16.84
N TYR A 24 -58.12 -37.51 -17.26
CA TYR A 24 -57.87 -38.93 -17.24
C TYR A 24 -56.93 -39.25 -16.07
N GLY A 25 -57.45 -39.83 -14.99
CA GLY A 25 -56.67 -40.43 -13.90
C GLY A 25 -57.07 -41.91 -13.69
N ASP A 26 -57.17 -42.36 -12.44
CA ASP A 26 -57.73 -43.69 -12.11
C ASP A 26 -59.17 -43.87 -12.63
N ARG A 27 -59.86 -42.75 -12.84
CA ARG A 27 -61.14 -42.67 -13.53
C ARG A 27 -61.20 -41.40 -14.38
N LYS A 28 -62.07 -41.42 -15.38
CA LYS A 28 -62.38 -40.25 -16.22
C LYS A 28 -63.30 -39.30 -15.46
N PHE A 29 -62.95 -38.02 -15.44
CA PHE A 29 -63.83 -36.94 -15.01
C PHE A 29 -64.03 -35.95 -16.17
N THR A 30 -65.25 -35.48 -16.32
CA THR A 30 -65.57 -34.35 -17.19
C THR A 30 -65.92 -33.16 -16.31
N TYR A 31 -65.29 -32.03 -16.56
CA TYR A 31 -65.53 -30.77 -15.88
C TYR A 31 -66.02 -29.73 -16.89
N VAL A 32 -66.95 -28.88 -16.46
CA VAL A 32 -67.31 -27.65 -17.17
C VAL A 32 -67.05 -26.49 -16.21
N VAL A 33 -66.12 -25.62 -16.58
CA VAL A 33 -65.78 -24.43 -15.79
C VAL A 33 -66.87 -23.39 -15.98
N ILE A 34 -67.52 -22.99 -14.88
CA ILE A 34 -68.53 -21.93 -14.89
C ILE A 34 -67.89 -20.61 -14.47
N GLN A 35 -67.07 -20.65 -13.42
CA GLN A 35 -66.37 -19.50 -12.89
C GLN A 35 -65.00 -19.94 -12.37
N GLU A 36 -63.95 -19.27 -12.81
CA GLU A 36 -62.56 -19.63 -12.53
C GLU A 36 -62.12 -19.29 -11.12
N GLY A 37 -62.71 -18.27 -10.51
CA GLY A 37 -62.24 -17.75 -9.24
C GLY A 37 -60.81 -17.18 -9.27
N THR A 38 -60.42 -16.57 -8.15
CA THR A 38 -59.08 -15.98 -7.96
C THR A 38 -58.44 -16.50 -6.68
N TYR A 39 -57.12 -16.49 -6.61
CA TYR A 39 -56.44 -16.78 -5.35
C TYR A 39 -56.53 -15.55 -4.43
N PRO A 40 -57.06 -15.70 -3.19
CA PRO A 40 -57.08 -14.59 -2.23
C PRO A 40 -55.65 -14.22 -1.80
N PRO A 41 -55.43 -13.05 -1.15
CA PRO A 41 -54.11 -12.64 -0.65
C PRO A 41 -53.46 -13.69 0.26
N THR A 42 -54.27 -14.36 1.10
CA THR A 42 -53.87 -15.48 1.95
C THR A 42 -54.51 -16.77 1.43
N VAL A 43 -53.76 -17.57 0.66
CA VAL A 43 -54.29 -18.76 -0.03
C VAL A 43 -54.28 -19.99 0.88
N ASN A 44 -55.46 -20.56 1.15
CA ASN A 44 -55.56 -21.87 1.82
C ASN A 44 -55.22 -23.01 0.86
N HIS A 45 -54.72 -24.13 1.39
CA HIS A 45 -54.33 -25.30 0.60
C HIS A 45 -55.02 -26.58 1.11
N THR A 46 -55.21 -27.56 0.24
CA THR A 46 -55.65 -28.90 0.66
C THR A 46 -54.56 -29.62 1.45
N GLU A 47 -54.96 -30.56 2.31
CA GLU A 47 -54.02 -31.36 3.12
C GLU A 47 -53.19 -32.36 2.30
N ALA A 48 -52.14 -32.91 2.91
CA ALA A 48 -51.23 -33.90 2.33
C ALA A 48 -52.00 -35.14 1.78
N PRO A 49 -51.51 -35.83 0.72
CA PRO A 49 -50.16 -35.75 0.16
C PRO A 49 -49.95 -34.71 -0.95
N ASN A 50 -51.00 -34.06 -1.44
CA ASN A 50 -50.92 -33.09 -2.54
C ASN A 50 -51.57 -31.75 -2.14
N TYR A 51 -50.74 -30.72 -1.93
CA TYR A 51 -51.16 -29.38 -1.49
C TYR A 51 -51.66 -28.54 -2.68
N PHE A 52 -52.97 -28.55 -2.94
CA PHE A 52 -53.58 -27.74 -3.99
C PHE A 52 -54.09 -26.40 -3.44
N PRO A 53 -53.78 -25.26 -4.08
CA PRO A 53 -54.28 -23.95 -3.66
C PRO A 53 -55.79 -23.83 -3.90
N ILE A 54 -56.52 -23.29 -2.92
CA ILE A 54 -57.97 -23.20 -2.92
C ILE A 54 -58.40 -21.81 -3.43
N PRO A 55 -59.08 -21.72 -4.60
CA PRO A 55 -59.55 -20.46 -5.15
C PRO A 55 -60.80 -19.94 -4.43
N ASP A 56 -60.99 -18.62 -4.44
CA ASP A 56 -62.23 -17.95 -4.03
C ASP A 56 -63.13 -17.67 -5.24
N ASN A 57 -64.45 -17.64 -5.04
CA ASN A 57 -65.48 -17.46 -6.07
C ASN A 57 -65.32 -18.38 -7.28
N TYR A 58 -65.13 -19.68 -7.02
CA TYR A 58 -64.87 -20.70 -8.04
C TYR A 58 -66.05 -21.66 -8.18
N ILE A 59 -66.46 -21.95 -9.42
CA ILE A 59 -67.64 -22.79 -9.71
C ILE A 59 -67.34 -23.72 -10.89
N ILE A 60 -67.59 -25.01 -10.71
CA ILE A 60 -67.51 -26.00 -11.78
C ILE A 60 -68.69 -26.97 -11.75
N LYS A 61 -69.04 -27.54 -12.90
CA LYS A 61 -69.89 -28.72 -12.99
C LYS A 61 -69.03 -29.95 -13.25
N THR A 62 -69.37 -31.05 -12.58
CA THR A 62 -68.73 -32.35 -12.82
C THR A 62 -69.75 -33.48 -12.73
N THR A 63 -69.35 -34.69 -13.14
CA THR A 63 -70.19 -35.89 -13.05
C THR A 63 -69.78 -36.75 -11.85
N TRP A 64 -70.75 -37.14 -11.04
CA TRP A 64 -70.60 -38.02 -9.88
C TRP A 64 -71.31 -39.36 -10.11
N GLY A 65 -70.61 -40.49 -9.88
CA GLY A 65 -71.13 -41.85 -10.11
C GLY A 65 -70.37 -42.63 -11.20
N ARG A 66 -70.72 -43.91 -11.43
CA ARG A 66 -70.11 -44.76 -12.49
C ARG A 66 -71.11 -44.99 -13.62
N ALA A 67 -70.66 -44.83 -14.87
CA ALA A 67 -71.36 -45.18 -16.11
C ALA A 67 -72.82 -44.70 -16.14
N SER A 68 -73.79 -45.58 -16.45
CA SER A 68 -75.22 -45.26 -16.64
C SER A 68 -75.96 -44.69 -15.42
N ARG A 69 -75.28 -44.51 -14.27
CA ARG A 69 -75.81 -43.85 -13.07
C ARG A 69 -75.07 -42.54 -12.72
N SER A 70 -74.30 -41.96 -13.65
CA SER A 70 -73.64 -40.67 -13.43
C SER A 70 -74.67 -39.54 -13.32
N ARG A 71 -74.61 -38.76 -12.24
CA ARG A 71 -75.39 -37.55 -12.04
C ARG A 71 -74.50 -36.33 -12.19
N THR A 72 -75.02 -35.26 -12.78
CA THR A 72 -74.31 -33.97 -12.82
C THR A 72 -74.45 -33.29 -11.47
N ILE A 73 -73.35 -32.79 -10.94
CA ILE A 73 -73.30 -31.97 -9.74
C ILE A 73 -72.58 -30.66 -10.04
N GLN A 74 -72.86 -29.63 -9.24
CA GLN A 74 -72.14 -28.36 -9.29
C GLN A 74 -71.40 -28.16 -7.99
N CYS A 75 -70.11 -27.89 -8.09
CA CYS A 75 -69.22 -27.65 -6.95
C CYS A 75 -68.80 -26.19 -6.96
N SER A 76 -68.97 -25.50 -5.84
CA SER A 76 -68.66 -24.08 -5.68
C SER A 76 -67.81 -23.86 -4.44
N ILE A 77 -66.85 -22.95 -4.52
CA ILE A 77 -65.99 -22.53 -3.42
C ILE A 77 -66.10 -21.02 -3.26
N TYR A 78 -66.39 -20.58 -2.04
CA TYR A 78 -66.41 -19.18 -1.65
C TYR A 78 -65.76 -19.01 -0.27
N TYR A 79 -65.17 -17.86 -0.01
CA TYR A 79 -64.56 -17.54 1.28
C TYR A 79 -65.52 -16.69 2.13
N ALA A 80 -65.68 -17.09 3.39
CA ALA A 80 -66.34 -16.29 4.42
C ALA A 80 -65.40 -16.23 5.63
N GLU A 81 -65.15 -15.03 6.16
CA GLU A 81 -64.20 -14.80 7.26
C GLU A 81 -62.81 -15.45 7.01
N GLU A 82 -62.27 -15.26 5.80
CA GLU A 82 -60.99 -15.84 5.35
C GLU A 82 -60.93 -17.38 5.29
N LYS A 83 -62.05 -18.08 5.49
CA LYS A 83 -62.14 -19.54 5.43
C LYS A 83 -62.94 -20.05 4.22
N PRO A 84 -62.43 -21.05 3.48
CA PRO A 84 -63.11 -21.60 2.32
C PRO A 84 -64.28 -22.46 2.74
N HIS A 85 -65.43 -22.23 2.10
CA HIS A 85 -66.63 -23.04 2.22
C HIS A 85 -66.86 -23.79 0.91
N TYR A 86 -67.14 -25.09 1.03
CA TYR A 86 -67.28 -26.04 -0.07
C TYR A 86 -68.74 -26.42 -0.24
N LEU A 87 -69.38 -25.89 -1.28
CA LEU A 87 -70.79 -26.11 -1.60
C LEU A 87 -70.92 -27.10 -2.77
N ILE A 88 -71.77 -28.11 -2.61
CA ILE A 88 -72.13 -29.06 -3.66
C ILE A 88 -73.64 -29.04 -3.86
N CYS A 89 -74.09 -28.70 -5.06
CA CYS A 89 -75.48 -28.79 -5.48
C CYS A 89 -75.72 -30.02 -6.36
N PHE A 90 -76.83 -30.74 -6.15
CA PHE A 90 -77.15 -32.01 -6.83
C PHE A 90 -78.68 -32.26 -6.95
N GLY A 91 -79.08 -33.24 -7.77
CA GLY A 91 -80.49 -33.53 -8.10
C GLY A 91 -80.86 -33.08 -9.52
N ASP A 92 -82.07 -33.42 -9.98
CA ASP A 92 -82.49 -33.24 -11.39
C ASP A 92 -82.44 -31.77 -11.87
N ASN A 93 -82.47 -30.81 -10.94
CA ASN A 93 -82.24 -29.37 -11.18
C ASN A 93 -81.23 -28.73 -10.21
N LEU A 94 -80.28 -29.49 -9.65
CA LEU A 94 -79.33 -29.01 -8.62
C LEU A 94 -80.03 -28.44 -7.35
N GLN A 95 -81.23 -28.93 -7.06
CA GLN A 95 -82.13 -28.40 -6.01
C GLN A 95 -81.70 -28.76 -4.58
N TYR A 96 -80.85 -29.76 -4.39
CA TYR A 96 -80.32 -30.16 -3.10
C TYR A 96 -78.91 -29.64 -2.93
N GLN A 97 -78.55 -29.23 -1.70
CA GLN A 97 -77.23 -28.67 -1.40
C GLN A 97 -76.60 -29.31 -0.16
N VAL A 98 -75.28 -29.41 -0.19
CA VAL A 98 -74.42 -29.79 0.92
C VAL A 98 -73.31 -28.75 1.05
N VAL A 99 -73.03 -28.29 2.26
CA VAL A 99 -71.97 -27.32 2.55
C VAL A 99 -71.05 -27.90 3.63
N SER A 100 -69.74 -27.80 3.43
CA SER A 100 -68.74 -28.00 4.48
C SER A 100 -67.80 -26.81 4.56
N ALA A 101 -67.45 -26.40 5.78
CA ALA A 101 -66.39 -25.43 6.05
C ALA A 101 -65.05 -26.10 6.44
N GLN A 102 -65.03 -27.44 6.52
CA GLN A 102 -63.85 -28.19 6.99
C GLN A 102 -62.90 -28.53 5.85
N SER A 103 -63.38 -29.23 4.81
CA SER A 103 -62.55 -29.61 3.67
C SER A 103 -63.41 -29.99 2.45
N PRO A 104 -62.81 -30.01 1.23
CA PRO A 104 -63.49 -30.53 0.06
C PRO A 104 -63.89 -32.02 0.20
N PHE A 105 -63.11 -32.79 0.97
CA PHE A 105 -63.39 -34.21 1.20
C PHE A 105 -64.60 -34.38 2.13
N ASP A 106 -64.71 -33.58 3.17
CA ASP A 106 -65.84 -33.57 4.09
C ASP A 106 -67.16 -33.25 3.36
N ALA A 107 -67.17 -32.23 2.48
CA ALA A 107 -68.30 -31.97 1.60
C ALA A 107 -68.68 -33.18 0.73
N SER A 108 -67.68 -33.92 0.23
CA SER A 108 -67.96 -35.15 -0.53
C SER A 108 -68.49 -36.30 0.33
N VAL A 109 -68.14 -36.38 1.62
CA VAL A 109 -68.66 -37.38 2.55
C VAL A 109 -70.12 -37.10 2.86
N GLU A 110 -70.47 -35.84 3.13
CA GLU A 110 -71.85 -35.41 3.36
C GLU A 110 -72.75 -35.67 2.14
N LEU A 111 -72.25 -35.37 0.93
CA LEU A 111 -72.95 -35.76 -0.32
C LEU A 111 -73.18 -37.28 -0.41
N HIS A 112 -72.16 -38.06 -0.05
CA HIS A 112 -72.21 -39.53 -0.15
C HIS A 112 -73.21 -40.14 0.83
N LYS A 113 -73.31 -39.62 2.07
CA LYS A 113 -74.29 -40.04 3.08
C LYS A 113 -75.73 -39.89 2.58
N ILE A 114 -76.02 -38.85 1.80
CA ILE A 114 -77.37 -38.56 1.30
C ILE A 114 -77.73 -39.47 0.10
N ILE A 115 -76.80 -39.73 -0.81
CA ILE A 115 -77.12 -40.37 -2.10
C ILE A 115 -76.88 -41.89 -2.11
N THR A 116 -75.89 -42.39 -1.36
CA THR A 116 -75.55 -43.83 -1.31
C THR A 116 -75.07 -44.26 0.09
N PRO A 117 -75.99 -44.36 1.08
CA PRO A 117 -75.62 -44.71 2.45
C PRO A 117 -74.99 -46.11 2.59
N ASP A 118 -75.26 -47.04 1.66
CA ASP A 118 -74.82 -48.45 1.76
C ASP A 118 -73.39 -48.73 1.24
N LYS A 119 -72.66 -47.72 0.74
CA LYS A 119 -71.30 -47.89 0.19
C LYS A 119 -70.23 -47.29 1.11
N LYS A 120 -69.12 -48.02 1.31
CA LYS A 120 -68.06 -47.67 2.29
C LYS A 120 -67.08 -46.56 1.87
N THR A 121 -67.09 -46.03 0.64
CA THR A 121 -66.07 -45.06 0.19
C THR A 121 -66.65 -43.86 -0.56
N ALA A 122 -66.34 -42.66 -0.05
CA ALA A 122 -66.64 -41.38 -0.69
C ALA A 122 -65.62 -41.01 -1.77
N VAL A 123 -66.00 -40.08 -2.65
CA VAL A 123 -65.13 -39.54 -3.70
C VAL A 123 -64.12 -38.56 -3.09
N SER A 124 -62.87 -38.55 -3.56
CA SER A 124 -61.91 -37.50 -3.18
C SER A 124 -62.44 -36.12 -3.58
N GLY A 125 -62.48 -35.20 -2.60
CA GLY A 125 -62.94 -33.83 -2.78
C GLY A 125 -62.07 -33.02 -3.74
N VAL A 126 -60.77 -33.30 -3.82
CA VAL A 126 -59.86 -32.66 -4.80
C VAL A 126 -60.40 -32.86 -6.21
N TYR A 127 -60.71 -34.11 -6.57
CA TYR A 127 -61.26 -34.42 -7.89
C TYR A 127 -62.69 -33.90 -8.05
N LEU A 128 -63.51 -33.93 -7.00
CA LEU A 128 -64.89 -33.44 -7.10
C LEU A 128 -64.92 -31.94 -7.43
N PHE A 129 -64.03 -31.16 -6.82
CA PHE A 129 -63.88 -29.72 -7.05
C PHE A 129 -62.86 -29.39 -8.16
N GLY A 130 -62.28 -30.38 -8.84
CA GLY A 130 -61.32 -30.13 -9.93
C GLY A 130 -60.07 -29.33 -9.49
N LEU A 131 -59.68 -29.37 -8.22
CA LEU A 131 -58.56 -28.55 -7.70
C LEU A 131 -57.20 -28.95 -8.29
N GLN A 132 -57.10 -30.15 -8.85
CA GLN A 132 -55.89 -30.65 -9.53
C GLN A 132 -55.68 -30.10 -10.95
N LEU A 133 -56.66 -29.37 -11.52
CA LEU A 133 -56.63 -28.93 -12.92
C LEU A 133 -55.56 -27.84 -13.15
N LYS A 134 -54.45 -28.22 -13.79
CA LYS A 134 -53.28 -27.35 -14.03
C LYS A 134 -53.54 -26.25 -15.05
N CYS A 135 -54.41 -26.48 -16.04
CA CYS A 135 -54.80 -25.45 -17.01
C CYS A 135 -55.42 -24.22 -16.32
N ILE A 136 -56.30 -24.41 -15.35
CA ILE A 136 -56.94 -23.31 -14.61
C ILE A 136 -55.92 -22.60 -13.71
N ASP A 137 -55.03 -23.33 -13.03
CA ASP A 137 -53.97 -22.74 -12.21
C ASP A 137 -52.99 -21.87 -13.02
N ARG A 138 -52.56 -22.35 -14.21
CA ARG A 138 -51.73 -21.57 -15.15
C ARG A 138 -52.39 -20.26 -15.54
N TYR A 139 -53.70 -20.30 -15.82
CA TYR A 139 -54.46 -19.12 -16.19
C TYR A 139 -54.55 -18.09 -15.05
N ARG A 140 -54.80 -18.53 -13.81
CA ARG A 140 -54.84 -17.63 -12.63
C ARG A 140 -53.50 -16.95 -12.35
N LYS A 141 -52.37 -17.62 -12.59
CA LYS A 141 -51.01 -17.09 -12.33
C LYS A 141 -50.45 -16.18 -13.43
N GLY A 142 -51.04 -16.17 -14.63
CA GLY A 142 -50.53 -15.47 -15.80
C GLY A 142 -50.81 -13.95 -15.89
N ARG A 143 -51.41 -13.32 -14.87
CA ARG A 143 -51.67 -11.86 -14.89
C ARG A 143 -50.41 -11.04 -14.55
N PRO A 144 -50.07 -9.97 -15.28
CA PRO A 144 -48.88 -9.16 -15.02
C PRO A 144 -48.92 -8.52 -13.63
N ARG A 145 -47.80 -8.55 -12.90
CA ARG A 145 -47.61 -7.77 -11.66
C ARG A 145 -46.94 -6.45 -11.99
N GLU A 146 -47.41 -5.36 -11.40
CA GLU A 146 -46.77 -4.03 -11.51
C GLU A 146 -45.33 -4.05 -10.97
N LEU A 147 -44.42 -3.37 -11.67
CA LEU A 147 -43.02 -3.27 -11.27
C LEU A 147 -42.85 -2.12 -10.27
N LYS A 148 -42.20 -2.42 -9.14
CA LYS A 148 -41.80 -1.40 -8.15
C LYS A 148 -40.80 -0.38 -8.72
N LEU A 149 -40.87 0.84 -8.17
CA LEU A 149 -39.94 1.96 -8.41
C LEU A 149 -38.51 1.59 -8.05
N HIS A 150 -37.51 2.25 -8.67
CA HIS A 150 -36.10 1.90 -8.50
C HIS A 150 -35.60 2.04 -7.06
N GLU A 151 -35.99 3.13 -6.38
CA GLU A 151 -35.62 3.43 -4.99
C GLU A 151 -36.17 2.39 -3.99
N GLU A 152 -37.31 1.78 -4.28
CA GLU A 152 -37.96 0.76 -3.44
C GLU A 152 -37.33 -0.64 -3.58
N LEU A 153 -36.38 -0.79 -4.50
CA LEU A 153 -35.71 -2.07 -4.76
C LEU A 153 -34.50 -2.25 -3.86
N SER A 154 -34.26 -3.50 -3.44
CA SER A 154 -32.97 -3.88 -2.88
C SER A 154 -31.84 -3.64 -3.90
N LYS A 155 -30.63 -3.33 -3.41
CA LYS A 155 -29.43 -3.18 -4.26
C LYS A 155 -29.23 -4.40 -5.18
N THR A 156 -29.46 -5.60 -4.68
CA THR A 156 -29.36 -6.85 -5.45
C THR A 156 -30.36 -6.89 -6.61
N THR A 157 -31.60 -6.46 -6.37
CA THR A 157 -32.62 -6.40 -7.41
C THR A 157 -32.32 -5.33 -8.45
N GLN A 158 -31.83 -4.16 -8.03
CA GLN A 158 -31.36 -3.10 -8.94
C GLN A 158 -30.24 -3.63 -9.86
N ILE A 159 -29.24 -4.31 -9.30
CA ILE A 159 -28.13 -4.92 -10.07
C ILE A 159 -28.65 -5.97 -11.05
N LYS A 160 -29.58 -6.84 -10.64
CA LYS A 160 -30.18 -7.86 -11.52
C LYS A 160 -30.92 -7.23 -12.69
N ARG A 161 -31.70 -6.18 -12.45
CA ARG A 161 -32.41 -5.44 -13.52
C ARG A 161 -31.42 -4.78 -14.49
N ALA A 162 -30.38 -4.12 -13.97
CA ALA A 162 -29.32 -3.50 -14.78
C ALA A 162 -28.60 -4.53 -15.67
N LYS A 163 -28.18 -5.67 -15.09
CA LYS A 163 -27.57 -6.78 -15.86
C LYS A 163 -28.51 -7.37 -16.90
N GLY A 164 -29.81 -7.46 -16.58
CA GLY A 164 -30.83 -7.94 -17.49
C GLY A 164 -31.00 -7.04 -18.72
N LEU A 165 -31.02 -5.72 -18.50
CA LEU A 165 -31.03 -4.73 -19.59
C LEU A 165 -29.77 -4.83 -20.43
N ALA A 166 -28.59 -4.81 -19.79
CA ALA A 166 -27.32 -4.90 -20.49
C ALA A 166 -27.21 -6.14 -21.38
N LYS A 167 -27.66 -7.30 -20.90
CA LYS A 167 -27.69 -8.54 -21.68
C LYS A 167 -28.60 -8.43 -22.91
N LYS A 168 -29.74 -7.74 -22.77
CA LYS A 168 -30.66 -7.53 -23.89
C LYS A 168 -30.04 -6.63 -24.96
N GLU A 169 -29.39 -5.54 -24.54
CA GLU A 169 -28.68 -4.62 -25.42
C GLU A 169 -27.47 -5.27 -26.10
N GLN A 170 -26.73 -6.13 -25.39
CA GLN A 170 -25.65 -6.93 -25.97
C GLN A 170 -26.14 -7.80 -27.13
N ILE A 171 -27.23 -8.55 -26.93
CA ILE A 171 -27.82 -9.40 -27.98
C ILE A 171 -28.29 -8.55 -29.16
N HIS A 172 -28.91 -7.39 -28.89
CA HIS A 172 -29.35 -6.47 -29.92
C HIS A 172 -28.17 -5.91 -30.73
N PHE A 173 -27.09 -5.50 -30.06
CA PHE A 173 -25.86 -5.03 -30.68
C PHE A 173 -25.26 -6.12 -31.58
N GLU A 174 -25.07 -7.33 -31.06
CA GLU A 174 -24.50 -8.46 -31.81
C GLU A 174 -25.31 -8.79 -33.08
N ASN A 175 -26.63 -8.74 -33.00
CA ASN A 175 -27.50 -8.93 -34.17
C ASN A 175 -27.38 -7.80 -35.20
N SER A 176 -27.13 -6.56 -34.73
CA SER A 176 -27.06 -5.38 -35.57
C SER A 176 -25.74 -5.23 -36.32
N ILE A 177 -24.63 -5.80 -35.82
CA ILE A 177 -23.28 -5.70 -36.42
C ILE A 177 -23.29 -6.02 -37.91
N LYS A 178 -24.02 -7.06 -38.31
CA LYS A 178 -24.10 -7.55 -39.70
C LYS A 178 -24.62 -6.51 -40.70
N ASN A 179 -25.32 -5.50 -40.22
CA ASN A 179 -25.86 -4.43 -41.06
C ASN A 179 -24.87 -3.29 -41.30
N PHE A 180 -23.77 -3.23 -40.54
CA PHE A 180 -22.86 -2.08 -40.55
C PHE A 180 -21.39 -2.43 -40.81
N TYR A 181 -20.95 -3.64 -40.46
CA TYR A 181 -19.53 -4.04 -40.54
C TYR A 181 -19.34 -5.30 -41.39
N ASN A 182 -18.13 -5.48 -41.93
CA ASN A 182 -17.79 -6.68 -42.67
C ASN A 182 -17.71 -7.88 -41.72
N PRO A 183 -18.17 -9.09 -42.10
CA PRO A 183 -18.06 -10.29 -41.26
C PRO A 183 -16.62 -10.67 -40.84
N LYS A 184 -15.59 -10.15 -41.51
CA LYS A 184 -14.19 -10.34 -41.14
C LYS A 184 -13.71 -9.40 -40.02
N ASP A 185 -14.43 -8.32 -39.76
CA ASP A 185 -14.07 -7.33 -38.74
C ASP A 185 -14.50 -7.81 -37.35
N ARG A 186 -13.60 -7.70 -36.36
CA ARG A 186 -13.90 -8.03 -34.97
C ARG A 186 -14.53 -6.83 -34.26
N VAL A 187 -15.86 -6.78 -34.23
CA VAL A 187 -16.64 -5.74 -33.55
C VAL A 187 -17.20 -6.29 -32.25
N VAL A 188 -16.98 -5.60 -31.13
CA VAL A 188 -17.37 -6.08 -29.79
C VAL A 188 -17.90 -4.92 -28.95
N LEU A 189 -19.03 -5.09 -28.27
CA LEU A 189 -19.51 -4.15 -27.27
C LEU A 189 -18.72 -4.38 -25.97
N ARG A 190 -17.90 -3.42 -25.57
CA ARG A 190 -17.02 -3.57 -24.38
C ARG A 190 -17.75 -3.22 -23.08
N THR A 191 -18.44 -2.08 -23.08
CA THR A 191 -19.16 -1.55 -21.92
C THR A 191 -20.51 -0.98 -22.33
N LEU A 192 -21.45 -0.98 -21.40
CA LEU A 192 -22.71 -0.27 -21.50
C LEU A 192 -22.86 0.61 -20.25
N ASP A 193 -23.02 1.90 -20.50
CA ASP A 193 -23.05 2.93 -19.48
C ASP A 193 -24.41 3.61 -19.57
N PHE A 194 -25.14 3.65 -18.46
CA PHE A 194 -26.46 4.25 -18.43
C PHE A 194 -26.81 4.71 -17.01
N THR A 195 -27.76 5.63 -16.92
CA THR A 195 -28.18 6.23 -15.65
C THR A 195 -29.64 5.90 -15.39
N ILE A 196 -29.95 5.52 -14.15
CA ILE A 196 -31.33 5.49 -13.64
C ILE A 196 -31.41 6.58 -12.58
N GLU A 197 -32.24 7.58 -12.81
CA GLU A 197 -32.32 8.80 -11.99
C GLU A 197 -30.93 9.47 -11.89
N ASN A 198 -30.31 9.47 -10.72
CA ASN A 198 -28.99 10.05 -10.47
C ASN A 198 -27.89 8.99 -10.27
N LYS A 199 -28.18 7.73 -10.60
CA LYS A 199 -27.26 6.61 -10.35
C LYS A 199 -26.76 6.02 -11.65
N GLU A 200 -25.45 6.12 -11.85
CA GLU A 200 -24.75 5.55 -12.99
C GLU A 200 -24.54 4.04 -12.82
N TYR A 201 -24.71 3.32 -13.92
CA TYR A 201 -24.44 1.91 -14.07
C TYR A 201 -23.42 1.70 -15.16
N HIS A 202 -22.28 1.13 -14.79
CA HIS A 202 -21.28 0.60 -15.72
C HIS A 202 -21.37 -0.92 -15.78
N VAL A 203 -21.67 -1.46 -16.96
CA VAL A 203 -21.71 -2.91 -17.20
C VAL A 203 -20.68 -3.28 -18.26
N THR A 204 -19.75 -4.16 -17.90
CA THR A 204 -18.70 -4.68 -18.79
C THR A 204 -19.10 -6.03 -19.36
N PHE A 205 -18.84 -6.27 -20.66
CA PHE A 205 -19.17 -7.53 -21.34
C PHE A 205 -17.95 -8.40 -21.72
N GLU A 206 -16.73 -7.87 -21.59
CA GLU A 206 -15.52 -8.67 -21.75
C GLU A 206 -15.38 -9.66 -20.58
N ASP A 207 -14.97 -10.90 -20.87
CA ASP A 207 -14.42 -11.78 -19.85
C ASP A 207 -13.24 -11.04 -19.21
N ASP A 208 -13.28 -10.95 -17.88
CA ASP A 208 -12.27 -10.27 -17.06
C ASP A 208 -10.89 -10.86 -17.45
N ASP A 209 -10.12 -10.13 -18.26
CA ASP A 209 -8.73 -10.48 -18.55
C ASP A 209 -8.00 -10.39 -17.21
N SER A 210 -7.93 -11.52 -16.52
CA SER A 210 -7.46 -11.62 -15.14
C SER A 210 -6.04 -11.08 -15.01
N VAL A 211 -5.26 -11.15 -16.10
CA VAL A 211 -3.93 -10.55 -16.21
C VAL A 211 -4.02 -9.02 -16.22
N LYS A 212 -4.83 -8.42 -17.09
CA LYS A 212 -5.00 -6.95 -17.12
C LYS A 212 -5.58 -6.39 -15.84
N LYS A 213 -6.52 -7.10 -15.20
CA LYS A 213 -7.08 -6.69 -13.92
C LYS A 213 -6.03 -6.71 -12.82
N LYS A 214 -5.23 -7.77 -12.76
CA LYS A 214 -4.10 -7.87 -11.83
C LYS A 214 -3.07 -6.76 -12.09
N GLN A 215 -2.72 -6.50 -13.34
CA GLN A 215 -1.84 -5.40 -13.73
C GLN A 215 -2.39 -4.05 -13.29
N LYS A 216 -3.68 -3.78 -13.51
CA LYS A 216 -4.35 -2.54 -13.06
C LYS A 216 -4.25 -2.38 -11.55
N LEU A 217 -4.50 -3.44 -10.79
CA LEU A 217 -4.38 -3.41 -9.32
C LEU A 217 -2.94 -3.18 -8.86
N GLN A 218 -1.96 -3.85 -9.49
CA GLN A 218 -0.53 -3.68 -9.19
C GLN A 218 -0.05 -2.26 -9.54
N SER A 219 -0.51 -1.68 -10.66
CA SER A 219 -0.21 -0.29 -11.02
C SER A 219 -0.81 0.70 -10.02
N MET A 220 -2.04 0.47 -9.55
CA MET A 220 -2.64 1.33 -8.52
C MET A 220 -1.91 1.21 -7.17
N ALA A 221 -1.52 0.00 -6.78
CA ALA A 221 -0.69 -0.20 -5.58
C ALA A 221 0.64 0.56 -5.69
N TYR A 222 1.31 0.44 -6.84
CA TYR A 222 2.55 1.15 -7.15
C TYR A 222 2.40 2.67 -7.08
N VAL A 223 1.39 3.25 -7.74
CA VAL A 223 1.15 4.70 -7.69
C VAL A 223 0.89 5.17 -6.27
N GLN A 224 0.08 4.45 -5.50
CA GLN A 224 -0.16 4.82 -4.11
C GLN A 224 1.12 4.76 -3.25
N ASP A 225 2.04 3.83 -3.51
CA ASP A 225 3.30 3.71 -2.78
C ASP A 225 4.30 4.80 -3.17
N ILE A 226 4.50 5.04 -4.48
CA ILE A 226 5.45 6.03 -4.98
C ILE A 226 5.01 7.46 -4.66
N GLU A 227 3.73 7.77 -4.87
CA GLU A 227 3.17 9.10 -4.64
C GLU A 227 2.67 9.29 -3.19
N ASN A 228 2.90 8.32 -2.32
CA ASN A 228 2.47 8.33 -0.91
C ASN A 228 0.98 8.66 -0.72
N ILE A 229 0.10 8.18 -1.61
CA ILE A 229 -1.34 8.48 -1.56
C ILE A 229 -1.97 7.74 -0.38
N PRO A 230 -2.51 8.45 0.63
CA PRO A 230 -3.14 7.79 1.77
C PRO A 230 -4.37 6.96 1.38
N ARG A 231 -4.62 5.87 2.11
CA ARG A 231 -5.78 4.99 1.86
C ARG A 231 -7.10 5.74 1.88
N ASN A 232 -7.28 6.67 2.82
CA ASN A 232 -8.49 7.50 2.91
C ASN A 232 -8.64 8.44 1.70
N ALA A 233 -7.56 9.08 1.24
CA ALA A 233 -7.58 9.93 0.05
C ALA A 233 -7.98 9.14 -1.20
N TYR A 234 -7.39 7.96 -1.40
CA TYR A 234 -7.76 7.09 -2.51
C TYR A 234 -9.21 6.59 -2.42
N ARG A 235 -9.72 6.28 -1.21
CA ARG A 235 -11.14 5.92 -1.02
C ARG A 235 -12.09 7.03 -1.48
N HIS A 236 -11.76 8.30 -1.21
CA HIS A 236 -12.55 9.43 -1.71
C HIS A 236 -12.51 9.51 -3.24
N LEU A 237 -11.34 9.35 -3.85
CA LEU A 237 -11.20 9.34 -5.30
C LEU A 237 -12.03 8.21 -5.96
N ALA A 238 -11.89 6.98 -5.47
CA ALA A 238 -12.63 5.82 -5.96
C ALA A 238 -14.12 5.81 -5.59
N ALA A 239 -14.58 6.75 -4.75
CA ALA A 239 -16.00 6.96 -4.51
C ALA A 239 -16.65 7.82 -5.61
N VAL A 240 -15.89 8.74 -6.20
CA VAL A 240 -16.33 9.61 -7.29
C VAL A 240 -16.16 8.92 -8.65
N GLU A 241 -15.03 8.26 -8.87
CA GLU A 241 -14.74 7.58 -10.13
C GLU A 241 -15.02 6.07 -10.00
N SER A 242 -16.14 5.63 -10.58
CA SER A 242 -16.63 4.26 -10.44
C SER A 242 -15.80 3.20 -11.18
N THR A 243 -14.99 3.62 -12.16
CA THR A 243 -14.10 2.74 -12.92
C THR A 243 -12.80 2.38 -12.19
N LEU A 244 -12.46 3.07 -11.10
CA LEU A 244 -11.26 2.78 -10.31
C LEU A 244 -11.45 1.55 -9.41
N PRO A 245 -10.40 0.74 -9.20
CA PRO A 245 -10.47 -0.38 -8.28
C PRO A 245 -10.77 0.11 -6.86
N ARG A 246 -11.58 -0.64 -6.13
CA ARG A 246 -11.87 -0.35 -4.72
C ARG A 246 -10.60 -0.53 -3.89
N GLU A 247 -10.45 0.31 -2.88
CA GLU A 247 -9.25 0.35 -2.04
C GLU A 247 -8.93 -1.01 -1.38
N TYR A 248 -9.94 -1.76 -0.91
CA TYR A 248 -9.71 -3.08 -0.31
C TYR A 248 -9.04 -4.07 -1.29
N ALA A 249 -9.34 -3.98 -2.59
CA ALA A 249 -8.74 -4.85 -3.59
C ALA A 249 -7.26 -4.51 -3.79
N ILE A 250 -6.90 -3.22 -3.75
CA ILE A 250 -5.50 -2.78 -3.81
C ILE A 250 -4.75 -3.21 -2.54
N SER A 251 -5.39 -3.07 -1.37
CA SER A 251 -4.84 -3.56 -0.10
C SER A 251 -4.55 -5.06 -0.13
N GLN A 252 -5.45 -5.87 -0.71
CA GLN A 252 -5.24 -7.30 -0.89
C GLN A 252 -4.08 -7.59 -1.84
N THR A 253 -4.00 -6.89 -2.97
CA THR A 253 -2.87 -7.01 -3.91
C THR A 253 -1.53 -6.63 -3.24
N ARG A 254 -1.50 -5.64 -2.35
CA ARG A 254 -0.31 -5.32 -1.54
C ARG A 254 0.08 -6.44 -0.60
N GLN A 255 -0.88 -7.09 0.06
CA GLN A 255 -0.62 -8.24 0.91
C GLN A 255 -0.04 -9.42 0.11
N GLU A 256 -0.56 -9.68 -1.10
CA GLU A 256 -0.01 -10.69 -2.02
C GLU A 256 1.43 -10.36 -2.44
N ILE A 257 1.71 -9.10 -2.78
CA ILE A 257 3.07 -8.64 -3.10
C ILE A 257 3.98 -8.82 -1.90
N ASN A 258 3.55 -8.41 -0.70
CA ASN A 258 4.33 -8.56 0.53
C ASN A 258 4.61 -10.03 0.86
N ALA A 259 3.66 -10.93 0.65
CA ALA A 259 3.86 -12.37 0.82
C ALA A 259 4.92 -12.90 -0.15
N CYS A 260 4.81 -12.55 -1.44
CA CYS A 260 5.82 -12.92 -2.45
C CYS A 260 7.20 -12.35 -2.13
N MET A 261 7.27 -11.08 -1.71
CA MET A 261 8.53 -10.46 -1.27
C MET A 261 9.10 -11.14 -0.03
N GLY A 262 8.25 -11.57 0.90
CA GLY A 262 8.66 -12.31 2.11
C GLY A 262 9.26 -13.68 1.81
N GLU A 263 8.86 -14.32 0.71
CA GLU A 263 9.48 -15.57 0.23
C GLU A 263 10.87 -15.32 -0.41
N LEU A 264 11.01 -14.22 -1.15
CA LEU A 264 12.24 -13.89 -1.87
C LEU A 264 13.32 -13.28 -0.96
N ILE A 265 12.92 -12.33 -0.11
CA ILE A 265 13.79 -11.59 0.81
C ILE A 265 13.12 -11.59 2.19
N PRO A 266 13.24 -12.69 2.94
CA PRO A 266 12.59 -12.81 4.24
C PRO A 266 13.12 -11.77 5.23
N ILE A 267 12.22 -11.29 6.10
CA ILE A 267 12.56 -10.46 7.25
C ILE A 267 12.77 -11.38 8.44
N ASN A 268 14.01 -11.44 8.91
CA ASN A 268 14.38 -12.13 10.13
C ASN A 268 14.35 -11.17 11.31
N PHE A 269 14.15 -11.68 12.51
CA PHE A 269 14.18 -10.88 13.73
C PHE A 269 15.41 -11.24 14.57
N ILE A 270 16.12 -10.21 15.03
CA ILE A 270 17.27 -10.28 15.93
C ILE A 270 16.79 -9.89 17.32
N ASP A 271 17.03 -10.74 18.31
CA ASP A 271 16.72 -10.40 19.70
C ASP A 271 17.75 -9.40 20.24
N LEU A 272 17.28 -8.23 20.68
CA LEU A 272 18.12 -7.17 21.27
C LEU A 272 17.85 -6.99 22.77
N ASN A 273 17.00 -7.83 23.38
CA ASN A 273 16.49 -7.67 24.75
C ASN A 273 17.55 -7.80 25.84
N SER A 274 18.76 -8.27 25.55
CA SER A 274 19.89 -8.23 26.49
C SER A 274 20.50 -6.82 26.66
N THR A 275 20.12 -5.85 25.81
CA THR A 275 20.83 -4.55 25.71
C THR A 275 19.91 -3.31 25.76
N ILE A 276 18.59 -3.47 25.61
CA ILE A 276 17.66 -2.32 25.52
C ILE A 276 16.85 -2.18 26.82
N VAL A 277 17.09 -1.11 27.59
CA VAL A 277 16.13 -0.62 28.59
C VAL A 277 15.05 0.14 27.84
N GLN A 278 13.85 -0.43 27.66
CA GLN A 278 12.72 0.29 27.08
C GLN A 278 11.90 0.97 28.19
N GLU A 279 11.78 2.30 28.13
CA GLU A 279 10.63 3.00 28.71
C GLU A 279 9.44 2.82 27.75
N GLY A 280 8.37 2.18 28.21
CA GLY A 280 7.22 1.81 27.38
C GLY A 280 6.44 3.02 26.83
N PRO A 281 5.73 2.89 25.69
CA PRO A 281 4.83 3.93 25.20
C PRO A 281 3.59 4.03 26.11
N LEU A 282 3.21 5.26 26.47
CA LEU A 282 2.03 5.61 27.30
C LEU A 282 0.88 6.20 26.47
N GLU A 283 0.92 6.07 25.14
CA GLU A 283 -0.12 6.61 24.24
C GLU A 283 -0.96 5.48 23.64
N GLU A 284 -2.26 5.73 23.50
CA GLU A 284 -3.18 4.82 22.82
C GLU A 284 -2.73 4.62 21.36
N PRO A 285 -2.69 3.37 20.85
CA PRO A 285 -2.23 3.11 19.50
C PRO A 285 -3.23 3.66 18.46
N ASP A 286 -2.74 4.52 17.55
CA ASP A 286 -3.47 4.98 16.35
C ASP A 286 -3.73 3.85 15.32
N ILE A 287 -3.24 2.64 15.57
CA ILE A 287 -3.32 1.50 14.67
C ILE A 287 -4.44 0.56 15.15
N THR A 288 -5.52 0.46 14.37
CA THR A 288 -6.67 -0.40 14.68
C THR A 288 -6.65 -1.75 13.96
N ASP A 289 -5.64 -2.03 13.13
CA ASP A 289 -5.54 -3.28 12.36
C ASP A 289 -4.92 -4.39 13.24
N PRO A 290 -5.68 -5.45 13.58
CA PRO A 290 -5.21 -6.51 14.48
C PRO A 290 -3.94 -7.22 13.97
N LEU A 291 -3.78 -7.34 12.65
CA LEU A 291 -2.62 -7.99 12.05
C LEU A 291 -1.35 -7.15 12.24
N ILE A 292 -1.48 -5.82 12.11
CA ILE A 292 -0.39 -4.89 12.34
C ILE A 292 -0.05 -4.83 13.83
N ILE A 293 -1.05 -4.84 14.71
CA ILE A 293 -0.84 -4.90 16.16
C ILE A 293 -0.05 -6.15 16.55
N GLU A 294 -0.45 -7.34 16.07
CA GLU A 294 0.25 -8.59 16.34
C GLU A 294 1.70 -8.57 15.82
N GLN A 295 1.92 -8.03 14.63
CA GLN A 295 3.26 -7.83 14.07
C GLN A 295 4.12 -6.88 14.93
N VAL A 296 3.57 -5.74 15.35
CA VAL A 296 4.28 -4.76 16.20
C VAL A 296 4.60 -5.35 17.57
N VAL A 297 3.65 -6.06 18.20
CA VAL A 297 3.86 -6.74 19.48
C VAL A 297 4.97 -7.80 19.35
N SER A 298 4.93 -8.62 18.30
CA SER A 298 5.97 -9.65 18.07
C SER A 298 7.36 -9.08 17.76
N ALA A 299 7.44 -7.84 17.30
CA ALA A 299 8.68 -7.10 16.99
C ALA A 299 9.21 -6.25 18.17
N THR A 300 8.48 -6.17 19.29
CA THR A 300 8.90 -5.36 20.44
C THR A 300 10.22 -5.87 21.02
N GLY A 301 11.20 -4.98 21.18
CA GLY A 301 12.54 -5.31 21.69
C GLY A 301 13.44 -6.07 20.70
N LYS A 302 13.01 -6.23 19.44
CA LYS A 302 13.76 -6.91 18.38
C LYS A 302 14.21 -5.95 17.29
N GLY A 303 15.32 -6.29 16.64
CA GLY A 303 15.72 -5.71 15.37
C GLY A 303 15.20 -6.54 14.21
N ALA A 304 14.93 -5.90 13.07
CA ALA A 304 14.65 -6.56 11.80
C ALA A 304 15.94 -6.67 10.98
N TYR A 305 16.10 -7.80 10.30
CA TYR A 305 17.22 -8.11 9.42
C TYR A 305 16.75 -8.68 8.10
N ARG A 306 17.34 -8.22 6.99
CA ARG A 306 17.23 -8.81 5.66
C ARG A 306 18.62 -9.17 5.16
N SER A 307 18.75 -10.39 4.65
CA SER A 307 19.99 -10.88 4.05
C SER A 307 20.41 -9.99 2.87
N VAL A 308 21.65 -9.49 2.92
CA VAL A 308 22.24 -8.74 1.81
C VAL A 308 22.41 -9.64 0.59
N LYS A 309 22.72 -10.93 0.78
CA LYS A 309 22.78 -11.89 -0.33
C LYS A 309 21.44 -12.05 -1.04
N LYS A 310 20.34 -12.20 -0.30
CA LYS A 310 18.98 -12.31 -0.89
C LYS A 310 18.56 -11.04 -1.61
N ILE A 311 18.90 -9.87 -1.05
CA ILE A 311 18.68 -8.58 -1.73
C ILE A 311 19.44 -8.56 -3.06
N LEU A 312 20.74 -8.89 -3.04
CA LEU A 312 21.59 -8.89 -4.23
C LEU A 312 21.12 -9.90 -5.30
N GLU A 313 20.78 -11.13 -4.90
CA GLU A 313 20.18 -12.16 -5.77
C GLU A 313 18.95 -11.63 -6.51
N TYR A 314 18.10 -10.86 -5.83
CA TYR A 314 16.89 -10.29 -6.41
C TYR A 314 17.16 -9.10 -7.35
N ILE A 315 18.05 -8.18 -6.95
CA ILE A 315 18.22 -6.91 -7.69
C ILE A 315 19.21 -7.01 -8.86
N ILE A 316 20.29 -7.79 -8.76
CA ILE A 316 21.36 -7.84 -9.77
C ILE A 316 20.84 -8.15 -11.18
N PRO A 317 19.92 -9.12 -11.39
CA PRO A 317 19.33 -9.35 -12.72
C PRO A 317 18.64 -8.11 -13.32
N SER A 318 18.00 -7.28 -12.49
CA SER A 318 17.38 -6.03 -12.91
C SER A 318 18.42 -4.98 -13.29
N TYR A 319 19.51 -4.87 -12.51
CA TYR A 319 20.61 -3.97 -12.80
C TYR A 319 21.36 -4.33 -14.11
N ILE A 320 21.52 -5.62 -14.40
CA ILE A 320 22.05 -6.10 -15.69
C ILE A 320 21.11 -5.68 -16.84
N LYS A 321 19.81 -5.92 -16.69
CA LYS A 321 18.81 -5.55 -17.72
C LYS A 321 18.77 -4.05 -18.00
N LYS A 322 19.04 -3.22 -16.99
CA LYS A 322 19.13 -1.76 -17.11
C LYS A 322 20.45 -1.27 -17.71
N GLY A 323 21.43 -2.17 -17.92
CA GLY A 323 22.76 -1.82 -18.42
C GLY A 323 23.63 -1.10 -17.37
N VAL A 324 23.28 -1.19 -16.09
CA VAL A 324 24.08 -0.60 -15.00
C VAL A 324 25.24 -1.51 -14.62
N LEU A 325 25.00 -2.82 -14.61
CA LEU A 325 26.03 -3.83 -14.37
C LEU A 325 26.37 -4.53 -15.69
N ASP A 326 27.67 -4.68 -15.97
CA ASP A 326 28.18 -5.39 -17.13
C ASP A 326 28.63 -6.81 -16.74
N PRO A 327 27.96 -7.87 -17.24
CA PRO A 327 28.40 -9.26 -17.08
C PRO A 327 29.86 -9.54 -17.46
N ALA A 328 30.46 -8.74 -18.36
CA ALA A 328 31.85 -8.88 -18.76
C ALA A 328 32.83 -8.35 -17.71
N ILE A 329 32.36 -7.51 -16.78
CA ILE A 329 33.14 -6.92 -15.69
C ILE A 329 32.41 -7.25 -14.37
N PRO A 330 32.55 -8.49 -13.86
CA PRO A 330 31.71 -8.97 -12.78
C PRO A 330 32.23 -8.52 -11.40
N THR A 331 32.41 -7.21 -11.21
CA THR A 331 32.77 -6.59 -9.95
C THR A 331 31.70 -5.57 -9.57
N ILE A 332 31.17 -5.68 -8.35
CA ILE A 332 30.15 -4.80 -7.79
C ILE A 332 30.76 -3.99 -6.65
N HIS A 333 30.51 -2.69 -6.66
CA HIS A 333 30.97 -1.79 -5.61
C HIS A 333 29.81 -1.55 -4.63
N LEU A 334 29.88 -2.18 -3.45
CA LEU A 334 28.79 -2.16 -2.47
C LEU A 334 29.11 -1.18 -1.35
N ARG A 335 28.27 -0.15 -1.19
CA ARG A 335 28.33 0.78 -0.07
C ARG A 335 27.40 0.35 1.05
N ILE A 336 27.93 0.28 2.26
CA ILE A 336 27.21 0.13 3.50
C ILE A 336 27.10 1.51 4.16
N SER A 337 25.90 1.85 4.62
CA SER A 337 25.63 3.11 5.31
C SER A 337 24.69 2.90 6.48
N GLY A 338 24.79 3.73 7.51
CA GLY A 338 23.86 3.69 8.64
C GLY A 338 23.69 5.06 9.28
N ASP A 339 22.54 5.22 9.95
CA ASP A 339 22.16 6.44 10.65
C ASP A 339 21.18 6.12 11.78
N GLY A 340 21.21 6.96 12.83
CA GLY A 340 20.27 6.93 13.95
C GLY A 340 19.30 8.12 13.88
N ARG A 341 18.00 7.85 13.79
CA ARG A 341 16.96 8.89 13.69
C ARG A 341 15.92 8.77 14.78
N ASN A 342 15.51 9.91 15.33
CA ASN A 342 14.33 9.99 16.20
C ASN A 342 13.06 9.84 15.33
N VAL A 343 12.23 8.86 15.64
CA VAL A 343 10.89 8.67 15.05
C VAL A 343 9.87 9.09 16.11
N GLY A 344 9.23 10.23 15.87
CA GLY A 344 8.40 10.89 16.89
C GLY A 344 9.23 11.49 18.04
N ARG A 345 8.60 11.72 19.19
CA ARG A 345 9.24 12.39 20.33
C ARG A 345 10.08 11.47 21.22
N LYS A 346 9.85 10.15 21.18
CA LYS A 346 10.36 9.21 22.20
C LYS A 346 11.15 8.02 21.67
N VAL A 347 10.92 7.59 20.42
CA VAL A 347 11.53 6.36 19.92
C VAL A 347 12.67 6.71 18.96
N LYS A 348 13.86 6.20 19.24
CA LYS A 348 14.99 6.27 18.32
C LYS A 348 15.02 4.98 17.50
N HIS A 349 15.35 5.08 16.23
CA HIS A 349 15.61 3.94 15.37
C HIS A 349 16.99 4.07 14.75
N VAL A 350 17.65 2.94 14.58
CA VAL A 350 18.89 2.84 13.84
C VAL A 350 18.62 2.01 12.59
N MET A 351 19.06 2.53 11.45
CA MET A 351 18.90 1.90 10.15
C MET A 351 20.26 1.69 9.51
N ILE A 352 20.47 0.54 8.89
CA ILE A 352 21.62 0.26 8.04
C ILE A 352 21.11 -0.19 6.67
N THR A 353 21.74 0.36 5.65
CA THR A 353 21.38 0.18 4.26
C THR A 353 22.60 -0.24 3.44
N VAL A 354 22.33 -0.87 2.30
CA VAL A 354 23.31 -1.16 1.27
C VAL A 354 22.89 -0.53 -0.05
N ALA A 355 23.84 -0.02 -0.81
CA ALA A 355 23.60 0.57 -2.12
C ALA A 355 24.71 0.15 -3.09
N LEU A 356 24.36 -0.02 -4.37
CA LEU A 356 25.33 -0.29 -5.44
C LEU A 356 25.90 1.05 -5.92
N LEU A 357 27.22 1.23 -5.79
CA LEU A 357 27.90 2.43 -6.26
C LEU A 357 27.95 2.51 -7.79
N ASP A 358 27.80 1.37 -8.46
CA ASP A 358 27.76 1.26 -9.92
C ASP A 358 26.59 2.07 -10.54
N ASP A 359 25.50 2.27 -9.79
CA ASP A 359 24.37 3.13 -10.18
C ASP A 359 24.58 4.59 -9.76
N SER A 360 25.74 5.13 -10.15
CA SER A 360 26.21 6.46 -9.72
C SER A 360 25.22 7.60 -9.97
N MET A 361 24.40 7.51 -11.01
CA MET A 361 23.40 8.53 -11.36
C MET A 361 22.17 8.53 -10.44
N ASN A 362 21.83 7.39 -9.83
CA ASN A 362 20.64 7.25 -8.97
C ASN A 362 20.98 7.06 -7.49
N LEU A 363 22.25 7.12 -7.13
CA LEU A 363 22.80 6.87 -5.79
C LEU A 363 22.22 7.78 -4.68
N PHE A 364 21.67 8.93 -5.05
CA PHE A 364 21.00 9.87 -4.14
C PHE A 364 19.48 9.62 -4.01
N LYS A 365 18.90 8.73 -4.82
CA LYS A 365 17.49 8.36 -4.74
C LYS A 365 17.29 7.33 -3.63
N PRO A 366 16.28 7.49 -2.76
CA PRO A 366 15.97 6.52 -1.70
C PRO A 366 15.80 5.08 -2.20
N ASP A 367 15.25 4.91 -3.40
CA ASP A 367 14.96 3.59 -4.01
C ASP A 367 16.21 2.74 -4.31
N CYS A 368 17.40 3.34 -4.27
CA CYS A 368 18.68 2.66 -4.48
C CYS A 368 19.35 2.24 -3.15
N HIS A 369 18.72 2.52 -2.00
CA HIS A 369 19.23 2.16 -0.67
C HIS A 369 18.38 1.06 -0.07
N TYR A 370 18.93 -0.16 -0.07
CA TYR A 370 18.25 -1.34 0.43
C TYR A 370 18.50 -1.50 1.92
N THR A 371 17.44 -1.36 2.73
CA THR A 371 17.53 -1.57 4.19
C THR A 371 17.84 -3.03 4.52
N THR A 372 18.94 -3.25 5.24
CA THR A 372 19.37 -4.58 5.72
C THR A 372 19.10 -4.77 7.20
N VAL A 373 19.35 -3.75 8.03
CA VAL A 373 19.13 -3.81 9.47
C VAL A 373 18.29 -2.61 9.89
N LEU A 374 17.28 -2.84 10.73
CA LEU A 374 16.46 -1.78 11.33
C LEU A 374 16.10 -2.18 12.76
N PHE A 375 16.40 -1.34 13.75
CA PHE A 375 16.01 -1.62 15.13
C PHE A 375 15.66 -0.37 15.94
N PRO A 376 14.76 -0.49 16.93
CA PRO A 376 14.53 0.57 17.90
C PRO A 376 15.70 0.64 18.88
N GLY A 377 16.19 1.85 19.16
CA GLY A 377 17.28 2.08 20.10
C GLY A 377 18.20 3.22 19.68
N THR A 378 19.25 3.41 20.46
CA THR A 378 20.32 4.37 20.16
C THR A 378 21.45 3.69 19.41
N GLU A 379 22.13 4.44 18.55
CA GLU A 379 23.46 4.09 18.02
C GLU A 379 24.48 3.93 19.15
N ASN A 380 24.67 2.70 19.62
CA ASN A 380 25.72 2.36 20.57
C ASN A 380 26.41 1.08 20.12
N TYR A 381 27.68 0.94 20.48
CA TYR A 381 28.51 -0.15 19.99
C TYR A 381 27.99 -1.54 20.39
N PRO A 382 27.61 -1.83 21.66
CA PRO A 382 27.10 -3.15 22.03
C PRO A 382 25.85 -3.58 21.26
N THR A 383 24.84 -2.70 21.15
CA THR A 383 23.60 -3.01 20.42
C THR A 383 23.89 -3.21 18.93
N LEU A 384 24.72 -2.35 18.32
CA LEU A 384 25.12 -2.51 16.93
C LEU A 384 25.85 -3.84 16.70
N THR A 385 26.76 -4.23 17.58
CA THR A 385 27.50 -5.50 17.48
C THR A 385 26.55 -6.70 17.33
N VAL A 386 25.49 -6.74 18.13
CA VAL A 386 24.46 -7.79 18.04
C VAL A 386 23.64 -7.64 16.76
N ALA A 387 23.18 -6.42 16.46
CA ALA A 387 22.28 -6.13 15.35
C ALA A 387 22.92 -6.39 13.96
N VAL A 388 24.24 -6.18 13.81
CA VAL A 388 24.94 -6.31 12.53
C VAL A 388 25.66 -7.63 12.35
N ASN A 389 25.65 -8.52 13.34
CA ASN A 389 26.44 -9.74 13.30
C ASN A 389 26.17 -10.59 12.04
N ALA A 390 24.90 -10.84 11.72
CA ALA A 390 24.52 -11.58 10.52
C ALA A 390 24.95 -10.87 9.22
N LEU A 391 24.80 -9.54 9.17
CA LEU A 391 25.24 -8.72 8.04
C LEU A 391 26.76 -8.83 7.83
N ILE A 392 27.55 -8.77 8.91
CA ILE A 392 29.02 -8.87 8.84
C ILE A 392 29.43 -10.22 8.25
N GLN A 393 28.84 -11.32 8.71
CA GLN A 393 29.16 -12.67 8.18
C GLN A 393 28.87 -12.75 6.67
N GLU A 394 27.71 -12.27 6.24
CA GLU A 394 27.37 -12.28 4.81
C GLU A 394 28.31 -11.40 3.98
N LEU A 395 28.67 -10.21 4.47
CA LEU A 395 29.60 -9.32 3.80
C LEU A 395 31.03 -9.89 3.73
N GLN A 396 31.49 -10.60 4.77
CA GLN A 396 32.78 -11.29 4.76
C GLN A 396 32.79 -12.40 3.70
N GLU A 397 31.73 -13.20 3.61
CA GLU A 397 31.59 -14.22 2.57
C GLU A 397 31.57 -13.61 1.16
N LEU A 398 30.84 -12.50 0.97
CA LEU A 398 30.81 -11.77 -0.30
C LEU A 398 32.19 -11.22 -0.69
N SER A 399 32.92 -10.63 0.26
CA SER A 399 34.25 -10.06 0.02
C SER A 399 35.30 -11.12 -0.28
N ASN A 400 35.20 -12.32 0.33
CA ASN A 400 36.21 -13.37 0.19
C ASN A 400 35.94 -14.29 -1.00
N ASN A 401 34.67 -14.65 -1.23
CA ASN A 401 34.29 -15.71 -2.15
C ASN A 401 33.48 -15.22 -3.35
N GLY A 402 32.99 -13.98 -3.32
CA GLY A 402 32.02 -13.49 -4.29
C GLY A 402 30.66 -14.17 -4.18
N MET A 403 29.85 -14.06 -5.23
CA MET A 403 28.53 -14.69 -5.32
C MET A 403 28.19 -15.04 -6.78
N ILE A 404 27.65 -16.24 -7.00
CA ILE A 404 27.24 -16.69 -8.33
C ILE A 404 25.79 -16.29 -8.59
N ILE A 405 25.55 -15.46 -9.62
CA ILE A 405 24.21 -15.08 -10.09
C ILE A 405 24.17 -15.22 -11.60
N ASN A 406 23.15 -15.90 -12.13
CA ASN A 406 23.00 -16.17 -13.57
C ASN A 406 24.26 -16.79 -14.19
N ASN A 407 24.90 -17.73 -13.48
CA ASN A 407 26.15 -18.40 -13.86
C ASN A 407 27.39 -17.48 -13.97
N ILE A 408 27.31 -16.26 -13.45
CA ILE A 408 28.44 -15.31 -13.38
C ILE A 408 28.89 -15.21 -11.93
N LEU A 409 30.19 -15.38 -11.68
CA LEU A 409 30.79 -15.12 -10.37
C LEU A 409 31.04 -13.63 -10.21
N TRP A 410 30.25 -12.97 -9.38
CA TRP A 410 30.39 -11.57 -9.03
C TRP A 410 31.32 -11.40 -7.83
N ASN A 411 32.33 -10.54 -7.97
CA ASN A 411 33.21 -10.09 -6.90
C ASN A 411 32.67 -8.80 -6.28
N PHE A 412 32.97 -8.56 -5.01
CA PHE A 412 32.45 -7.41 -4.27
C PHE A 412 33.57 -6.57 -3.68
N GLU A 413 33.59 -5.29 -4.03
CA GLU A 413 34.39 -4.28 -3.34
C GLU A 413 33.50 -3.53 -2.35
N LEU A 414 33.88 -3.55 -1.07
CA LEU A 414 33.08 -2.99 0.00
C LEU A 414 33.54 -1.59 0.39
N PHE A 415 32.57 -0.70 0.62
CA PHE A 415 32.75 0.66 1.10
C PHE A 415 31.83 0.93 2.28
N PHE A 416 32.27 1.75 3.22
CA PHE A 416 31.46 2.17 4.35
C PHE A 416 31.39 3.69 4.41
N SER A 417 30.17 4.24 4.46
CA SER A 417 29.99 5.69 4.57
C SER A 417 28.81 6.07 5.44
N SER A 418 29.03 7.00 6.36
CA SER A 418 28.01 7.52 7.29
C SER A 418 28.45 8.87 7.85
N ASP A 419 27.61 9.49 8.66
CA ASP A 419 28.05 10.64 9.46
C ASP A 419 29.17 10.23 10.42
N TRP A 420 29.90 11.22 10.93
CA TRP A 420 31.10 10.97 11.73
C TRP A 420 30.82 10.18 13.00
N LYS A 421 29.68 10.40 13.65
CA LYS A 421 29.36 9.74 14.92
C LYS A 421 29.13 8.26 14.67
N PHE A 422 28.29 7.92 13.71
CA PHE A 422 28.03 6.53 13.34
C PHE A 422 29.31 5.84 12.86
N LEU A 423 30.10 6.52 12.02
CA LEU A 423 31.40 6.04 11.53
C LEU A 423 32.37 5.73 12.67
N ALA A 424 32.52 6.64 13.62
CA ALA A 424 33.40 6.45 14.77
C ALA A 424 32.94 5.27 15.64
N ILE A 425 31.63 5.11 15.85
CA ILE A 425 31.07 3.96 16.59
C ILE A 425 31.42 2.65 15.87
N CYS A 426 31.16 2.55 14.56
CA CYS A 426 31.46 1.35 13.79
C CYS A 426 32.96 1.02 13.72
N LEU A 427 33.84 2.01 13.84
CA LEU A 427 35.30 1.82 13.92
C LEU A 427 35.82 1.54 15.33
N GLY A 428 34.94 1.46 16.34
CA GLY A 428 35.34 1.33 17.74
C GLY A 428 36.21 2.50 18.22
N PHE A 429 36.00 3.69 17.64
CA PHE A 429 36.85 4.86 17.77
C PHE A 429 36.30 5.88 18.77
N ASN A 430 37.16 6.79 19.21
CA ASN A 430 36.80 7.91 20.06
C ASN A 430 35.82 8.89 19.40
N ALA A 431 35.14 9.67 20.24
CA ALA A 431 34.35 10.81 19.79
C ALA A 431 35.23 11.88 19.09
N ALA A 432 34.62 12.64 18.18
CA ALA A 432 35.28 13.67 17.37
C ALA A 432 36.02 14.75 18.19
N ASN A 433 35.62 14.95 19.44
CA ASN A 433 36.22 15.92 20.36
C ASN A 433 37.41 15.34 21.16
N SER A 434 37.87 14.12 20.89
CA SER A 434 39.07 13.55 21.51
C SER A 434 40.36 14.17 20.98
N ASN A 435 41.46 14.05 21.74
CA ASN A 435 42.79 14.47 21.28
C ASN A 435 43.21 13.71 20.00
N TYR A 436 42.92 12.41 19.95
CA TYR A 436 43.08 11.58 18.75
C TYR A 436 41.72 11.46 18.09
N PHE A 437 41.46 12.35 17.13
CA PHE A 437 40.17 12.45 16.45
C PHE A 437 40.15 11.72 15.11
N CYS A 438 41.30 11.55 14.43
CA CYS A 438 41.33 11.03 13.07
C CYS A 438 41.38 9.48 13.04
N PRO A 439 40.43 8.79 12.39
CA PRO A 439 40.49 7.34 12.17
C PRO A 439 41.55 6.89 11.16
N TRP A 440 42.06 7.79 10.31
CA TRP A 440 42.98 7.44 9.21
C TRP A 440 44.47 7.70 9.51
N CYS A 441 44.77 8.59 10.46
CA CYS A 441 46.15 8.91 10.86
C CYS A 441 46.26 9.19 12.36
N GLU A 442 47.48 9.25 12.89
CA GLU A 442 47.77 9.40 14.32
C GLU A 442 47.90 10.84 14.81
N ILE A 443 47.49 11.81 13.98
CA ILE A 443 47.61 13.22 14.32
C ILE A 443 46.80 13.58 15.57
N THR A 444 47.39 14.42 16.42
CA THR A 444 46.69 14.99 17.57
C THR A 444 45.96 16.27 17.20
N LYS A 445 44.99 16.66 18.03
CA LYS A 445 44.28 17.94 17.90
C LYS A 445 45.20 19.15 17.80
N ASN A 446 46.35 19.16 18.48
CA ASN A 446 47.28 20.29 18.46
C ASN A 446 48.14 20.32 17.19
N GLN A 447 48.30 19.18 16.51
CA GLN A 447 49.11 19.07 15.30
C GLN A 447 48.30 19.30 14.02
N ARG A 448 46.97 19.25 14.07
CA ARG A 448 46.09 19.30 12.87
C ARG A 448 46.32 20.49 11.95
N GLY A 449 46.76 21.63 12.50
CA GLY A 449 47.03 22.85 11.74
C GLY A 449 48.51 23.11 11.44
N ASN A 450 49.39 22.14 11.68
CA ASN A 450 50.80 22.23 11.28
C ASN A 450 50.91 21.80 9.82
N GLY A 451 51.10 22.75 8.90
CA GLY A 451 51.14 22.55 7.44
C GLY A 451 52.31 21.70 6.90
N GLN A 452 52.81 20.74 7.67
CA GLN A 452 53.92 19.83 7.33
C GLN A 452 53.48 18.39 7.07
N VAL A 453 52.18 18.10 7.02
CA VAL A 453 51.70 16.72 6.87
C VAL A 453 51.30 16.48 5.42
N ASP A 454 52.04 15.62 4.73
CA ASP A 454 51.45 14.91 3.60
C ASP A 454 50.28 14.10 4.18
N TRP A 455 49.04 14.53 3.87
CA TRP A 455 47.80 13.87 4.33
C TRP A 455 47.73 12.45 3.77
N VAL A 456 48.40 11.54 4.46
CA VAL A 456 48.50 10.12 4.12
C VAL A 456 47.76 9.32 5.17
N ILE A 457 47.01 8.31 4.72
CA ILE A 457 46.39 7.32 5.59
C ILE A 457 47.51 6.44 6.15
N SER A 458 47.83 6.61 7.43
CA SER A 458 48.92 5.88 8.10
C SER A 458 48.44 4.67 8.90
N LYS A 459 47.15 4.61 9.23
CA LYS A 459 46.54 3.51 9.97
C LYS A 459 46.10 2.39 9.01
N SER A 460 46.26 1.14 9.44
CA SER A 460 45.79 -0.03 8.68
C SER A 460 44.68 -0.79 9.40
N MET A 461 43.68 -1.25 8.64
CA MET A 461 42.66 -2.17 9.17
C MET A 461 43.26 -3.51 9.58
N SER A 462 44.26 -4.02 8.85
CA SER A 462 44.90 -5.31 9.19
C SER A 462 45.51 -5.31 10.59
N ILE A 463 46.17 -4.21 10.96
CA ILE A 463 46.78 -4.03 12.28
C ILE A 463 45.70 -3.93 13.37
N LEU A 464 44.57 -3.25 13.08
CA LEU A 464 43.43 -3.18 14.00
C LEU A 464 42.74 -4.54 14.21
N ASN A 465 42.77 -5.41 13.19
CA ASN A 465 42.20 -6.74 13.28
C ASN A 465 43.02 -7.66 14.20
N GLU A 466 44.35 -7.48 14.21
CA GLU A 466 45.25 -8.18 15.13
C GLU A 466 45.21 -7.58 16.54
N ASN A 467 45.18 -6.25 16.64
CA ASN A 467 45.14 -5.52 17.89
C ASN A 467 44.22 -4.29 17.79
N PRO A 468 42.98 -4.36 18.32
CA PRO A 468 42.00 -3.28 18.27
C PRO A 468 42.44 -1.96 18.92
N ILE A 469 43.46 -1.99 19.77
CA ILE A 469 43.99 -0.80 20.47
C ILE A 469 45.38 -0.40 19.96
N ALA A 470 45.82 -0.94 18.81
CA ALA A 470 47.15 -0.67 18.24
C ALA A 470 47.40 0.82 18.00
N TYR A 471 46.34 1.57 17.69
CA TYR A 471 46.43 2.99 17.39
C TYR A 471 45.71 3.85 18.43
N PRO A 472 46.28 5.01 18.79
CA PRO A 472 45.59 5.99 19.61
C PRO A 472 44.21 6.35 19.05
N GLY A 473 43.22 6.31 19.93
CA GLY A 473 41.83 6.63 19.62
C GLY A 473 40.94 5.43 19.35
N HIS A 474 41.48 4.30 18.90
CA HIS A 474 40.73 3.04 18.81
C HIS A 474 40.67 2.37 20.18
N LYS A 475 39.47 1.93 20.56
CA LYS A 475 39.17 1.35 21.87
C LYS A 475 38.55 -0.03 21.76
N LEU A 476 37.85 -0.28 20.66
CA LEU A 476 37.09 -1.49 20.42
C LEU A 476 37.38 -1.98 18.98
N PRO A 477 37.16 -3.27 18.69
CA PRO A 477 37.29 -3.79 17.33
C PRO A 477 36.40 -3.03 16.35
N PRO A 478 36.87 -2.71 15.13
CA PRO A 478 35.98 -2.25 14.07
C PRO A 478 34.91 -3.31 13.75
N LEU A 479 33.66 -2.90 13.60
CA LEU A 479 32.55 -3.80 13.25
C LEU A 479 32.69 -4.31 11.82
N PHE A 480 32.99 -3.42 10.86
CA PHE A 480 33.17 -3.77 9.45
C PHE A 480 34.65 -3.95 9.10
N ASN A 481 35.31 -4.86 9.83
CA ASN A 481 36.76 -5.07 9.80
C ASN A 481 37.33 -5.68 8.50
N MET A 482 36.45 -6.20 7.64
CA MET A 482 36.77 -6.65 6.28
C MET A 482 36.92 -5.49 5.28
N ILE A 483 36.47 -4.29 5.63
CA ILE A 483 36.56 -3.11 4.78
C ILE A 483 37.84 -2.36 5.10
N SER A 484 38.64 -2.02 4.09
CA SER A 484 39.85 -1.22 4.27
C SER A 484 39.54 0.14 4.89
N LEU A 485 40.42 0.68 5.74
CA LEU A 485 40.24 2.02 6.32
C LEU A 485 40.12 3.11 5.24
N LYS A 486 40.80 2.95 4.09
CA LYS A 486 40.69 3.89 2.96
C LYS A 486 39.28 3.90 2.31
N ASN A 487 38.51 2.83 2.51
CA ASN A 487 37.15 2.69 2.00
C ASN A 487 36.08 3.06 3.05
N HIS A 488 36.50 3.48 4.25
CA HIS A 488 35.63 4.14 5.21
C HIS A 488 35.68 5.65 4.92
N VAL A 489 34.57 6.23 4.50
CA VAL A 489 34.50 7.61 4.00
C VAL A 489 33.41 8.39 4.72
N PRO A 490 33.68 9.57 5.29
CA PRO A 490 32.64 10.39 5.91
C PRO A 490 31.63 10.86 4.86
N ASP A 491 30.39 11.00 5.28
CA ASP A 491 29.30 11.44 4.41
C ASP A 491 29.53 12.84 3.82
N LYS A 492 29.34 12.96 2.50
CA LYS A 492 29.53 14.21 1.74
C LYS A 492 28.67 15.35 2.28
N LEU A 493 27.41 15.08 2.63
CA LEU A 493 26.51 16.11 3.13
C LEU A 493 27.03 16.65 4.46
N HIS A 494 27.46 15.79 5.38
CA HIS A 494 28.02 16.22 6.66
C HIS A 494 29.32 17.02 6.55
N ILE A 495 30.17 16.75 5.56
CA ILE A 495 31.35 17.58 5.27
C ILE A 495 30.92 19.02 4.97
N MET A 496 29.96 19.21 4.05
CA MET A 496 29.44 20.54 3.72
C MET A 496 28.81 21.23 4.92
N LEU A 497 27.94 20.51 5.65
CA LEU A 497 27.23 21.09 6.78
C LEU A 497 28.21 21.63 7.84
N ARG A 498 29.25 20.87 8.16
CA ARG A 498 30.17 21.16 9.28
C ARG A 498 31.27 22.16 8.93
N ILE A 499 31.78 22.13 7.70
CA ILE A 499 32.76 23.13 7.25
C ILE A 499 32.06 24.48 7.06
N THR A 500 30.86 24.51 6.47
CA THR A 500 30.12 25.77 6.30
C THR A 500 29.74 26.39 7.64
N ASP A 501 29.31 25.58 8.62
CA ASP A 501 29.07 26.06 10.00
C ASP A 501 30.32 26.73 10.57
N ARG A 502 31.49 26.10 10.39
CA ARG A 502 32.74 26.67 10.89
C ARG A 502 33.12 27.97 10.19
N LEU A 503 32.99 28.02 8.86
CA LEU A 503 33.28 29.23 8.09
C LEU A 503 32.36 30.40 8.48
N TRP A 504 31.08 30.13 8.73
CA TRP A 504 30.12 31.12 9.21
C TRP A 504 30.43 31.58 10.64
N GLU A 505 30.74 30.64 11.53
CA GLU A 505 31.13 30.92 12.91
C GLU A 505 32.36 31.83 12.97
N LEU A 506 33.37 31.57 12.14
CA LEU A 506 34.60 32.36 12.07
C LEU A 506 34.32 33.81 11.64
N VAL A 507 33.44 34.03 10.67
CA VAL A 507 32.99 35.39 10.28
C VAL A 507 32.32 36.11 11.44
N LEU A 508 31.42 35.44 12.17
CA LEU A 508 30.77 36.05 13.33
C LEU A 508 31.75 36.31 14.48
N GLN A 509 32.72 35.43 14.69
CA GLN A 509 33.77 35.61 15.70
C GLN A 509 34.66 36.80 15.37
N GLU A 510 34.99 37.01 14.10
CA GLU A 510 35.78 38.16 13.65
C GLU A 510 35.06 39.48 13.94
N ILE A 511 33.78 39.59 13.54
CA ILE A 511 32.94 40.76 13.82
C ILE A 511 32.84 41.03 15.33
N LYS A 512 32.78 39.97 16.16
CA LYS A 512 32.78 40.08 17.63
C LYS A 512 34.13 40.59 18.16
N ASN A 513 35.23 40.06 17.66
CA ASN A 513 36.58 40.43 18.10
C ASN A 513 36.92 41.88 17.75
N GLU A 514 36.37 42.41 16.67
CA GLU A 514 36.50 43.83 16.29
C GLU A 514 35.53 44.76 17.06
N GLY A 515 34.68 44.21 17.95
CA GLY A 515 33.68 44.99 18.68
C GLY A 515 32.52 45.48 17.82
N LEU A 516 32.37 44.96 16.60
CA LEU A 516 31.36 45.37 15.62
C LEU A 516 30.06 44.56 15.74
N PHE A 517 29.98 43.56 16.63
CA PHE A 517 28.79 42.71 16.81
C PHE A 517 27.69 43.40 17.63
N ASN A 518 26.98 44.33 16.99
CA ASN A 518 25.92 45.16 17.57
C ASN A 518 24.61 45.04 16.76
N ASP A 519 23.60 45.84 17.10
CA ASP A 519 22.30 45.80 16.41
C ASP A 519 22.39 46.16 14.93
N ILE A 520 23.35 47.00 14.53
CA ILE A 520 23.55 47.41 13.14
C ILE A 520 24.06 46.22 12.32
N SER A 521 25.15 45.58 12.74
CA SER A 521 25.70 44.43 12.01
C SER A 521 24.76 43.23 12.02
N ARG A 522 24.05 42.96 13.14
CA ARG A 522 22.97 41.96 13.18
C ARG A 522 21.87 42.25 12.16
N ASN A 523 21.40 43.49 12.08
CA ASN A 523 20.37 43.89 11.11
C ASN A 523 20.86 43.80 9.66
N ILE A 524 22.14 44.10 9.40
CA ILE A 524 22.74 43.89 8.07
C ILE A 524 22.70 42.41 7.70
N ILE A 525 23.14 41.53 8.61
CA ILE A 525 23.13 40.07 8.40
C ILE A 525 21.71 39.58 8.12
N ILE A 526 20.72 39.97 8.93
CA ILE A 526 19.32 39.58 8.74
C ILE A 526 18.81 40.00 7.36
N LYS A 527 19.04 41.26 6.96
CA LYS A 527 18.61 41.77 5.65
C LYS A 527 19.28 41.07 4.47
N GLU A 528 20.57 40.73 4.58
CA GLU A 528 21.25 39.98 3.54
C GLU A 528 20.75 38.52 3.49
N MET A 529 20.44 37.89 4.63
CA MET A 529 19.79 36.57 4.66
C MET A 529 18.38 36.59 4.03
N GLU A 530 17.58 37.62 4.31
CA GLU A 530 16.26 37.81 3.71
C GLU A 530 16.34 37.91 2.17
N LYS A 531 17.35 38.60 1.63
CA LYS A 531 17.59 38.65 0.17
C LYS A 531 17.87 37.28 -0.44
N LEU A 532 18.50 36.38 0.33
CA LEU A 532 18.73 34.98 -0.05
C LEU A 532 17.50 34.08 0.17
N LYS A 533 16.37 34.66 0.60
CA LYS A 533 15.13 33.98 0.99
C LYS A 533 15.37 32.98 2.13
N ILE A 534 16.18 33.37 3.10
CA ILE A 534 16.48 32.59 4.30
C ILE A 534 15.89 33.31 5.50
N ARG A 535 15.05 32.62 6.27
CA ARG A 535 14.54 33.16 7.53
C ARG A 535 15.64 33.03 8.58
N PHE A 536 16.15 34.16 9.07
CA PHE A 536 17.27 34.20 9.99
C PHE A 536 17.06 35.26 11.07
N GLU A 537 17.23 34.88 12.33
CA GLU A 537 16.99 35.72 13.49
C GLU A 537 18.12 35.54 14.51
N PHE A 538 18.39 36.58 15.30
CA PHE A 538 19.29 36.55 16.45
C PHE A 538 18.49 36.71 17.74
N TRP A 539 18.86 35.99 18.79
CA TRP A 539 18.27 36.17 20.12
C TRP A 539 19.33 36.09 21.23
N LYS A 540 19.07 36.74 22.36
CA LYS A 540 19.91 36.58 23.56
C LYS A 540 19.56 35.28 24.27
N ILE A 541 20.59 34.53 24.67
CA ILE A 541 20.42 33.33 25.49
C ILE A 541 20.06 33.78 26.91
N ARG A 542 18.94 33.27 27.44
CA ARG A 542 18.46 33.63 28.78
C ARG A 542 19.55 33.39 29.83
N GLY A 543 19.81 34.40 30.66
CA GLY A 543 20.81 34.34 31.74
C GLY A 543 22.26 34.54 31.29
N THR A 544 22.51 34.90 30.02
CA THR A 544 23.86 35.24 29.54
C THR A 544 23.83 36.51 28.69
N GLU A 545 24.99 37.14 28.49
CA GLU A 545 25.15 38.22 27.50
C GLU A 545 25.38 37.68 26.07
N ASN A 546 25.39 36.36 25.90
CA ASN A 546 25.66 35.71 24.63
C ASN A 546 24.43 35.73 23.72
N TRP A 547 24.71 35.88 22.43
CA TRP A 547 23.73 35.81 21.36
C TRP A 547 23.80 34.46 20.66
N ASP A 548 22.64 33.95 20.32
CA ASP A 548 22.41 32.77 19.51
C ASP A 548 21.65 33.17 18.23
N TYR A 549 21.61 32.26 17.27
CA TYR A 549 21.08 32.54 15.93
C TYR A 549 20.44 31.32 15.27
N THR A 550 19.60 31.57 14.27
CA THR A 550 18.90 30.52 13.54
C THR A 550 19.89 29.54 12.90
N SER A 551 19.77 28.25 13.25
CA SER A 551 20.55 27.19 12.60
C SER A 551 20.14 27.07 11.13
N LEU A 552 21.12 27.09 10.22
CA LEU A 552 20.88 27.00 8.78
C LEU A 552 20.63 25.54 8.36
N MET A 553 19.66 25.32 7.49
CA MET A 553 19.43 24.02 6.85
C MET A 553 20.43 23.79 5.70
N GLY A 554 20.52 22.56 5.18
CA GLY A 554 21.51 22.20 4.15
C GLY A 554 21.52 23.12 2.93
N ASP A 555 20.35 23.37 2.33
CA ASP A 555 20.24 24.25 1.16
C ASP A 555 20.47 25.73 1.50
N ASP A 556 20.13 26.15 2.72
CA ASP A 556 20.40 27.51 3.19
C ASP A 556 21.91 27.74 3.36
N LYS A 557 22.64 26.76 3.91
CA LYS A 557 24.10 26.80 4.05
C LYS A 557 24.80 26.97 2.71
N LEU A 558 24.41 26.19 1.70
CA LEU A 558 24.96 26.33 0.34
C LEU A 558 24.66 27.72 -0.24
N ARG A 559 23.44 28.23 -0.08
CA ARG A 559 23.07 29.58 -0.53
C ARG A 559 23.90 30.66 0.15
N VAL A 560 24.13 30.55 1.45
CA VAL A 560 25.00 31.49 2.21
C VAL A 560 26.43 31.42 1.70
N LEU A 561 27.01 30.21 1.62
CA LEU A 561 28.37 29.98 1.15
C LEU A 561 28.60 30.62 -0.24
N GLN A 562 27.65 30.42 -1.16
CA GLN A 562 27.77 30.87 -2.55
C GLN A 562 27.40 32.35 -2.75
N ASN A 563 26.45 32.90 -2.01
CA ASN A 563 25.80 34.17 -2.39
C ASN A 563 25.78 35.26 -1.32
N PHE A 564 26.19 34.99 -0.07
CA PHE A 564 26.19 36.02 0.97
C PHE A 564 27.18 37.15 0.66
N ASN A 565 26.73 38.41 0.79
CA ASN A 565 27.53 39.58 0.44
C ASN A 565 28.38 40.06 1.62
N LEU A 566 29.61 39.55 1.71
CA LEU A 566 30.57 39.90 2.77
C LEU A 566 31.02 41.37 2.76
N ALA A 567 30.93 42.06 1.62
CA ALA A 567 31.29 43.49 1.52
C ALA A 567 30.34 44.42 2.28
N LYS A 568 29.25 43.89 2.86
CA LYS A 568 28.38 44.60 3.79
C LYS A 568 28.90 44.61 5.23
N LEU A 569 29.84 43.72 5.56
CA LEU A 569 30.33 43.51 6.92
C LEU A 569 31.81 43.85 7.08
N PHE A 570 32.59 43.71 6.01
CA PHE A 570 34.04 43.94 6.00
C PHE A 570 34.42 44.94 4.91
N ASP A 571 35.62 45.52 5.03
CA ASP A 571 36.21 46.29 3.94
C ASP A 571 36.39 45.44 2.67
N PRO A 572 36.52 46.06 1.49
CA PRO A 572 36.54 45.32 0.23
C PRO A 572 37.64 44.26 0.12
N GLU A 573 38.83 44.52 0.67
CA GLU A 573 39.96 43.59 0.61
C GLU A 573 39.71 42.39 1.51
N ARG A 574 39.28 42.62 2.75
CA ARG A 574 38.94 41.56 3.70
C ARG A 574 37.76 40.71 3.23
N ALA A 575 36.71 41.36 2.71
CA ALA A 575 35.56 40.69 2.15
C ALA A 575 35.94 39.79 0.96
N ALA A 576 36.80 40.26 0.05
CA ALA A 576 37.27 39.49 -1.09
C ALA A 576 38.10 38.26 -0.66
N LEU A 577 38.93 38.41 0.38
CA LEU A 577 39.75 37.33 0.92
C LEU A 577 38.88 36.22 1.54
N ILE A 578 37.92 36.57 2.40
CA ILE A 578 36.99 35.59 2.99
C ILE A 578 36.13 34.96 1.88
N LYS A 579 35.67 35.75 0.90
CA LYS A 579 34.87 35.24 -0.21
C LYS A 579 35.63 34.24 -1.07
N SER A 580 36.92 34.47 -1.31
CA SER A 580 37.79 33.54 -2.04
C SER A 580 37.90 32.20 -1.33
N LEU A 581 38.02 32.21 0.01
CA LEU A 581 38.02 30.99 0.81
C LEU A 581 36.67 30.24 0.72
N TRP A 582 35.54 30.95 0.80
CA TRP A 582 34.22 30.33 0.70
C TRP A 582 33.96 29.73 -0.68
N ASN A 583 34.34 30.46 -1.75
CA ASN A 583 34.22 29.98 -3.12
C ASN A 583 35.13 28.76 -3.36
N GLY A 584 36.35 28.76 -2.82
CA GLY A 584 37.24 27.60 -2.93
C GLY A 584 36.66 26.36 -2.23
N PHE A 585 35.99 26.52 -1.09
CA PHE A 585 35.30 25.39 -0.46
C PHE A 585 34.08 24.92 -1.27
N ALA A 586 33.30 25.84 -1.83
CA ALA A 586 32.19 25.49 -2.71
C ALA A 586 32.67 24.69 -3.93
N GLU A 587 33.77 25.11 -4.56
CA GLU A 587 34.42 24.38 -5.66
C GLU A 587 34.83 22.96 -5.24
N LEU A 588 35.47 22.80 -4.06
CA LEU A 588 35.82 21.47 -3.53
C LEU A 588 34.58 20.60 -3.31
N TYR A 589 33.51 21.16 -2.78
CA TYR A 589 32.27 20.43 -2.55
C TYR A 589 31.60 19.96 -3.84
N ASP A 590 31.65 20.79 -4.90
CA ASP A 590 31.16 20.42 -6.22
C ASP A 590 32.01 19.29 -6.81
N LEU A 591 33.34 19.43 -6.77
CA LEU A 591 34.29 18.39 -7.21
C LEU A 591 34.09 17.05 -6.48
N LEU A 592 33.76 17.05 -5.19
CA LEU A 592 33.42 15.81 -4.44
C LEU A 592 32.16 15.11 -4.98
N GLY A 593 31.28 15.81 -5.68
CA GLY A 593 30.08 15.22 -6.29
C GLY A 593 30.27 14.73 -7.71
N GLU A 594 31.35 15.13 -8.36
CA GLU A 594 31.60 14.80 -9.76
C GLU A 594 32.33 13.46 -9.88
N ILE A 595 31.67 12.49 -10.52
CA ILE A 595 32.19 11.13 -10.73
C ILE A 595 33.53 11.13 -11.47
N LYS A 596 33.77 12.15 -12.31
CA LYS A 596 34.95 12.26 -13.18
C LYS A 596 36.08 13.09 -12.56
N THR A 597 35.93 13.57 -11.32
CA THR A 597 36.97 14.35 -10.66
C THR A 597 38.25 13.55 -10.56
N ASP A 598 39.33 14.09 -11.10
CA ASP A 598 40.66 13.53 -10.92
C ASP A 598 41.10 13.67 -9.46
N PRO A 599 41.47 12.57 -8.77
CA PRO A 599 41.86 12.63 -7.36
C PRO A 599 43.09 13.50 -7.08
N GLN A 600 44.04 13.58 -8.02
CA GLN A 600 45.24 14.42 -7.85
C GLN A 600 44.90 15.89 -7.98
N TYR A 601 44.03 16.24 -8.94
CA TYR A 601 43.50 17.59 -9.09
C TYR A 601 42.72 18.03 -7.84
N PHE A 602 41.85 17.16 -7.30
CA PHE A 602 41.14 17.44 -6.05
C PHE A 602 42.11 17.69 -4.90
N ARG A 603 43.12 16.82 -4.74
CA ARG A 603 44.16 16.98 -3.70
C ARG A 603 44.89 18.32 -3.83
N LEU A 604 45.25 18.73 -5.04
CA LEU A 604 45.93 20.00 -5.29
C LEU A 604 45.03 21.18 -4.89
N LYS A 605 43.76 21.16 -5.31
CA LYS A 605 42.79 22.20 -4.96
C LYS A 605 42.53 22.28 -3.45
N ALA A 606 42.41 21.13 -2.79
CA ALA A 606 42.22 21.06 -1.35
C ALA A 606 43.43 21.64 -0.60
N LYS A 607 44.65 21.35 -1.07
CA LYS A 607 45.88 21.93 -0.52
C LYS A 607 45.93 23.45 -0.67
N VAL A 608 45.63 23.97 -1.86
CA VAL A 608 45.58 25.43 -2.11
C VAL A 608 44.54 26.11 -1.21
N TRP A 609 43.36 25.52 -1.08
CA TRP A 609 42.31 26.04 -0.20
C TRP A 609 42.73 26.03 1.27
N TYR A 610 43.38 24.95 1.72
CA TYR A 610 43.88 24.82 3.08
C TYR A 610 45.01 25.81 3.40
N GLU A 611 45.92 26.03 2.45
CA GLU A 611 46.97 27.06 2.56
C GLU A 611 46.37 28.47 2.64
N LEU A 612 45.31 28.75 1.87
CA LEU A 612 44.55 30.00 1.98
C LEU A 612 43.89 30.13 3.36
N PHE A 613 43.26 29.07 3.87
CA PHE A 613 42.64 29.04 5.20
C PHE A 613 43.66 29.44 6.29
N LEU A 614 44.87 28.89 6.22
CA LEU A 614 45.96 29.12 7.16
C LEU A 614 46.88 30.30 6.80
N LYS A 615 46.50 31.14 5.84
CA LYS A 615 47.31 32.29 5.43
C LYS A 615 47.63 33.15 6.66
N LYS A 616 48.91 33.35 6.95
CA LYS A 616 49.37 34.14 8.09
C LYS A 616 49.38 35.62 7.74
N THR A 617 49.10 36.46 8.74
CA THR A 617 49.31 37.91 8.62
C THR A 617 50.81 38.17 8.59
N VAL A 618 51.26 38.89 7.56
CA VAL A 618 52.64 39.37 7.43
C VAL A 618 52.67 40.80 7.94
N ILE A 619 53.52 41.05 8.93
CA ILE A 619 53.70 42.36 9.55
C ILE A 619 55.13 42.82 9.26
N ASP A 620 55.28 44.09 8.89
CA ASP A 620 56.58 44.75 8.80
C ASP A 620 57.19 44.83 10.21
N PRO A 621 58.34 44.19 10.46
CA PRO A 621 58.96 44.16 11.78
C PRO A 621 59.46 45.53 12.25
N GLU A 622 59.71 46.48 11.34
CA GLU A 622 60.20 47.81 11.69
C GLU A 622 59.07 48.81 11.97
N THR A 623 57.99 48.75 11.17
CA THR A 623 56.88 49.71 11.28
C THR A 623 55.65 49.15 12.01
N ASN A 624 55.63 47.84 12.30
CA ASN A 624 54.49 47.10 12.83
C ASN A 624 53.21 47.21 11.97
N ASN A 625 53.35 47.60 10.69
CA ASN A 625 52.25 47.67 9.74
C ASN A 625 51.95 46.31 9.13
N ILE A 626 50.68 46.02 8.88
CA ILE A 626 50.27 44.79 8.20
C ILE A 626 50.59 44.94 6.71
N LEU A 627 51.49 44.10 6.20
CA LEU A 627 51.88 44.03 4.79
C LEU A 627 50.96 43.08 4.00
N GLU A 628 50.55 41.97 4.62
CA GLU A 628 49.54 41.07 4.07
C GLU A 628 48.64 40.58 5.19
N GLN A 629 47.32 40.62 4.99
CA GLN A 629 46.39 40.11 5.97
C GLN A 629 46.21 38.60 5.85
N GLY A 630 46.35 37.89 6.97
CA GLY A 630 46.08 36.45 7.08
C GLY A 630 44.60 36.15 7.30
N LEU A 631 44.20 34.88 7.26
CA LEU A 631 42.81 34.44 7.45
C LEU A 631 42.58 33.86 8.86
N TYR A 632 42.80 32.55 9.03
CA TYR A 632 42.43 31.83 10.25
C TYR A 632 43.60 31.02 10.80
N ARG A 633 43.49 30.61 12.06
CA ARG A 633 44.58 29.98 12.80
C ARG A 633 44.52 28.46 12.65
N SER A 634 45.65 27.80 12.92
CA SER A 634 45.74 26.33 13.02
C SER A 634 44.73 25.72 14.01
N SER A 635 44.35 26.45 15.06
CA SER A 635 43.32 26.03 16.02
C SER A 635 41.91 26.01 15.44
N ASP A 636 41.66 26.73 14.35
CA ASP A 636 40.33 26.89 13.75
C ASP A 636 39.95 25.76 12.79
N VAL A 637 40.95 24.96 12.38
CA VAL A 637 40.77 23.73 11.61
C VAL A 637 39.93 22.76 12.44
N THR A 638 38.84 22.23 11.87
CA THR A 638 38.01 21.22 12.53
C THR A 638 38.37 19.81 12.04
N PRO A 639 37.93 18.73 12.71
CA PRO A 639 38.08 17.37 12.21
C PRO A 639 37.62 17.18 10.76
N TYR A 640 36.51 17.83 10.38
CA TYR A 640 35.96 17.77 9.03
C TYR A 640 36.75 18.57 8.00
N ILE A 641 37.50 19.61 8.40
CA ILE A 641 38.40 20.33 7.48
C ILE A 641 39.67 19.51 7.23
N TYR A 642 40.12 18.78 8.25
CA TYR A 642 41.35 17.99 8.18
C TYR A 642 41.19 16.71 7.34
N VAL A 643 40.03 16.07 7.43
CA VAL A 643 39.66 14.84 6.72
C VAL A 643 39.02 15.20 5.40
#